data_AF-A0ABD5NKD0-F1
#
_entry.id   AF-A0ABD5NKD0-F1
#
_cell.length_a   1.000
_cell.length_b   1.000
_cell.length_c   1.000
_cell.angle_alpha   90.00
_cell.angle_beta   90.00
_cell.angle_gamma   90.00
#
_symmetry.space_group_name_H-M   'P 1'
#
loop_
_entity.id
_entity.type
_entity.pdbx_description
1 polymer ?
#
loop_
_entity_poly.entity_id
_entity_poly.type
_entity_poly.pdbx_seq_one_letter_code
_entity_poly.pdbx_strand_id
1 'polypeptide(L)'
;MAVLWLDEIGADDLESVGGKGASLGELTGAGLPVPPGFVVTAKTYREFIENAGIDEELFEVVDVDVEDSAALADAADRAQALIEDTPFPDELRAEILAAYREVGTSDEEAFVAVRSSATAEDLPDASFAGQQETFLNVTESELLDRVRRCWASLFTQRAIYYRQEQGFDHSAVNIAVVVQQMVDAEKSGVMFTSHPSTGDPTMIVEAAWGLGEAVVSGAVSPDNYVVDRENGAIDVTIADKKVKHEKDAETGETVEVEVAPEKREERVLSDADIDRLVQLGERVEDHYETPQDVEWAIVDGDVYMLQSRPITTISNADGISDATDTASAKSVTDGSGVEAAGVESVDGTATEGELLVDGLGSSPGRVAGPARLVEKLDDLDKVRQGDVIVTEMTTPDMVPAMKRATGIVTDEGGMTSHAAIVSRELGVPAIVGTTNATTVLEDGQQITLDGDKGQILAGKTVETDEETEPVEDVRPQSPVKPMTATEVKVNVSIPEAAERAAATGADGVGLLRTEHMILSLNRTPAKFIADEGVDAYVEELVDGIRGVADEFYPRPVRVRTLDAPTDEFRQLEGGEEEPDEHNPMLGYRGIRRSLDRPDVFAHELEAFRRLYDLGYDNVEIMLPLVNDAEDVYRSKRLMEEAGIDTEKRTWGVMIETPASALGVEEMADAGIDFASFGTNDLTQYTLAVDRNNEHVADRFDELHPAVLRLIGDVIERCREHDVDTSICGQAGSKPEMVRFLVNEGVSSISANIDAVRDVQHEVKRVEQKLLLDSVR
;
A
#
# COMPACT_ATOMS: atom_id res chain seq x y z
N MET A 1 -26.09 32.69 6.28
CA MET A 1 -26.60 32.75 4.90
C MET A 1 -26.73 31.30 4.44
N ALA A 2 -27.72 30.94 3.64
CA ALA A 2 -27.91 29.52 3.33
C ALA A 2 -26.80 29.00 2.40
N VAL A 3 -26.20 29.91 1.63
CA VAL A 3 -25.07 29.67 0.75
C VAL A 3 -23.93 30.66 1.03
N LEU A 4 -22.70 30.27 0.70
CA LEU A 4 -21.50 31.12 0.67
C LEU A 4 -20.75 30.89 -0.63
N TRP A 5 -20.32 31.95 -1.31
CA TRP A 5 -19.56 31.82 -2.56
C TRP A 5 -18.10 31.47 -2.28
N LEU A 6 -17.46 30.71 -3.18
CA LEU A 6 -16.05 30.31 -2.99
C LEU A 6 -15.09 31.51 -2.84
N ASP A 7 -15.39 32.65 -3.48
CA ASP A 7 -14.60 33.88 -3.38
C ASP A 7 -14.88 34.70 -2.11
N GLU A 8 -15.87 34.29 -1.31
CA GLU A 8 -16.22 34.88 -0.01
C GLU A 8 -15.70 34.06 1.18
N ILE A 9 -15.20 32.84 0.95
CA ILE A 9 -14.75 31.90 1.98
C ILE A 9 -13.29 32.19 2.37
N GLY A 10 -13.04 32.26 3.68
CA GLY A 10 -11.70 32.35 4.26
C GLY A 10 -11.35 31.21 5.21
N ALA A 11 -10.14 31.26 5.78
CA ALA A 11 -9.62 30.22 6.68
C ALA A 11 -10.47 30.00 7.96
N ASP A 12 -11.25 31.00 8.38
CA ASP A 12 -12.12 30.92 9.56
C ASP A 12 -13.46 30.21 9.29
N ASP A 13 -13.78 29.89 8.02
CA ASP A 13 -15.10 29.35 7.63
C ASP A 13 -15.17 27.82 7.64
N LEU A 14 -14.11 27.11 8.06
CA LEU A 14 -14.02 25.64 8.05
C LEU A 14 -15.26 24.94 8.68
N GLU A 15 -15.72 25.43 9.83
CA GLU A 15 -16.92 24.88 10.52
C GLU A 15 -18.22 25.12 9.73
N SER A 16 -18.25 26.12 8.85
CA SER A 16 -19.43 26.49 8.05
C SER A 16 -19.46 25.82 6.68
N VAL A 17 -18.29 25.56 6.08
CA VAL A 17 -18.19 25.08 4.69
C VAL A 17 -17.55 23.70 4.54
N GLY A 18 -17.04 23.12 5.63
CA GLY A 18 -16.34 21.84 5.62
C GLY A 18 -14.94 21.92 5.00
N GLY A 19 -14.21 20.81 5.06
CA GLY A 19 -12.81 20.72 4.62
C GLY A 19 -12.60 21.12 3.15
N LYS A 20 -13.27 20.39 2.25
CA LYS A 20 -13.25 20.69 0.80
C LYS A 20 -13.73 22.11 0.46
N GLY A 21 -14.81 22.58 1.09
CA GLY A 21 -15.31 23.94 0.87
C GLY A 21 -14.29 25.01 1.27
N ALA A 22 -13.61 24.80 2.41
CA ALA A 22 -12.56 25.70 2.89
C ALA A 22 -11.33 25.67 1.98
N SER A 23 -10.85 24.49 1.59
CA SER A 23 -9.73 24.33 0.65
C SER A 23 -10.03 25.02 -0.68
N LEU A 24 -11.21 24.79 -1.29
CA LEU A 24 -11.59 25.45 -2.54
C LEU A 24 -11.70 26.98 -2.41
N GLY A 25 -12.21 27.46 -1.29
CA GLY A 25 -12.27 28.89 -0.99
C GLY A 25 -10.89 29.52 -0.86
N GLU A 26 -9.99 28.87 -0.12
CA GLU A 26 -8.60 29.29 0.03
C GLU A 26 -7.87 29.38 -1.32
N LEU A 27 -7.99 28.33 -2.14
CA LEU A 27 -7.42 28.30 -3.49
C LEU A 27 -7.99 29.41 -4.39
N THR A 28 -9.30 29.68 -4.30
CA THR A 28 -9.96 30.77 -5.03
C THR A 28 -9.43 32.14 -4.57
N GLY A 29 -9.30 32.34 -3.26
CA GLY A 29 -8.74 33.55 -2.66
C GLY A 29 -7.27 33.79 -3.02
N ALA A 30 -6.49 32.72 -3.23
CA ALA A 30 -5.12 32.76 -3.73
C ALA A 30 -5.03 33.10 -5.24
N GLY A 31 -6.16 33.22 -5.93
CA GLY A 31 -6.22 33.51 -7.36
C GLY A 31 -5.78 32.33 -8.23
N LEU A 32 -5.89 31.10 -7.72
CA LEU A 32 -5.71 29.87 -8.50
C LEU A 32 -6.98 29.60 -9.33
N PRO A 33 -6.88 28.88 -10.47
CA PRO A 33 -7.97 28.74 -11.42
C PRO A 33 -9.00 27.70 -10.97
N VAL A 34 -9.70 27.97 -9.87
CA VAL A 34 -10.78 27.13 -9.35
C VAL A 34 -12.08 27.45 -10.10
N PRO A 35 -12.85 26.45 -10.57
CA PRO A 35 -14.15 26.71 -11.18
C PRO A 35 -15.09 27.43 -10.21
N PRO A 36 -15.86 28.44 -10.67
CA PRO A 36 -16.82 29.14 -9.84
C PRO A 36 -17.82 28.21 -9.16
N GLY A 37 -18.23 28.56 -7.96
CA GLY A 37 -19.16 27.76 -7.19
C GLY A 37 -19.55 28.41 -5.87
N PHE A 38 -20.45 27.75 -5.17
CA PHE A 38 -20.90 28.13 -3.85
C PHE A 38 -21.05 26.90 -2.97
N VAL A 39 -21.08 27.11 -1.66
CA VAL A 39 -21.27 26.07 -0.66
C VAL A 39 -22.61 26.26 0.01
N VAL A 40 -23.46 25.23 0.00
CA VAL A 40 -24.62 25.14 0.89
C VAL A 40 -24.08 24.82 2.29
N THR A 41 -24.20 25.77 3.21
CA THR A 41 -23.45 25.72 4.47
C THR A 41 -23.89 24.59 5.40
N ALA A 42 -22.98 24.14 6.26
CA ALA A 42 -23.26 23.21 7.36
C ALA A 42 -24.40 23.68 8.27
N LYS A 43 -24.49 25.01 8.48
CA LYS A 43 -25.59 25.63 9.20
C LYS A 43 -26.95 25.43 8.49
N THR A 44 -26.97 25.48 7.17
CA THR A 44 -28.18 25.26 6.36
C THR A 44 -28.72 23.85 6.53
N TYR A 45 -27.85 22.86 6.52
CA TYR A 45 -28.20 21.47 6.85
C TYR A 45 -28.81 21.38 8.26
N ARG A 46 -28.15 21.99 9.25
CA ARG A 46 -28.63 22.00 10.64
C ARG A 46 -30.02 22.63 10.78
N GLU A 47 -30.21 23.81 10.19
CA GLU A 47 -31.51 24.49 10.19
C GLU A 47 -32.58 23.70 9.41
N PHE A 48 -32.21 22.96 8.37
CA PHE A 48 -33.13 22.11 7.61
C PHE A 48 -33.72 20.99 8.48
N ILE A 49 -32.86 20.21 9.17
CA ILE A 49 -33.33 19.09 10.00
C ILE A 49 -34.13 19.57 11.22
N GLU A 50 -33.74 20.70 11.83
CA GLU A 50 -34.41 21.27 13.00
C GLU A 50 -35.77 21.89 12.65
N ASN A 51 -35.86 22.67 11.56
CA ASN A 51 -37.12 23.31 11.16
C ASN A 51 -38.13 22.31 10.60
N ALA A 52 -37.65 21.24 9.96
CA ALA A 52 -38.50 20.13 9.56
C ALA A 52 -38.96 19.27 10.74
N GLY A 53 -38.32 19.39 11.91
CA GLY A 53 -38.60 18.63 13.12
C GLY A 53 -38.25 17.15 12.99
N ILE A 54 -37.25 16.83 12.16
CA ILE A 54 -36.75 15.47 11.96
C ILE A 54 -35.47 15.19 12.74
N ASP A 55 -34.86 16.21 13.34
CA ASP A 55 -33.59 16.11 14.06
C ASP A 55 -33.66 15.16 15.26
N GLU A 56 -34.69 15.26 16.12
CA GLU A 56 -34.86 14.36 17.25
C GLU A 56 -34.98 12.89 16.81
N GLU A 57 -35.83 12.62 15.81
CA GLU A 57 -36.02 11.27 15.27
C GLU A 57 -34.76 10.76 14.55
N LEU A 58 -34.09 11.62 13.77
CA LEU A 58 -32.87 11.28 13.04
C LEU A 58 -31.76 10.85 14.00
N PHE A 59 -31.52 11.61 15.08
CA PHE A 59 -30.47 11.29 16.05
C PHE A 59 -30.84 10.10 16.94
N GLU A 60 -32.13 9.88 17.25
CA GLU A 60 -32.59 8.67 17.95
C GLU A 60 -32.44 7.42 17.09
N VAL A 61 -32.72 7.51 15.78
CA VAL A 61 -32.64 6.37 14.84
C VAL A 61 -31.22 5.87 14.66
N VAL A 62 -30.22 6.76 14.73
CA VAL A 62 -28.81 6.40 14.52
C VAL A 62 -28.08 6.05 15.82
N ASP A 63 -28.70 6.25 16.98
CA ASP A 63 -28.21 5.78 18.28
C ASP A 63 -28.56 4.29 18.46
N VAL A 64 -27.88 3.44 17.68
CA VAL A 64 -28.06 1.99 17.67
C VAL A 64 -26.80 1.28 18.09
N ASP A 65 -26.91 0.01 18.49
CA ASP A 65 -25.72 -0.82 18.74
C ASP A 65 -25.01 -1.09 17.41
N VAL A 66 -23.84 -0.49 17.21
CA VAL A 66 -23.05 -0.63 15.97
C VAL A 66 -22.52 -2.04 15.72
N GLU A 67 -22.50 -2.89 16.75
CA GLU A 67 -22.15 -4.30 16.63
C GLU A 67 -23.33 -5.15 16.12
N ASP A 68 -24.57 -4.61 16.12
CA ASP A 68 -25.72 -5.23 15.46
C ASP A 68 -25.83 -4.72 14.01
N SER A 69 -25.25 -5.48 13.08
CA SER A 69 -25.22 -5.12 11.67
C SER A 69 -26.62 -4.94 11.05
N ALA A 70 -27.65 -5.62 11.57
CA ALA A 70 -29.01 -5.47 11.06
C ALA A 70 -29.66 -4.18 11.59
N ALA A 71 -29.43 -3.83 12.86
CA ALA A 71 -29.88 -2.57 13.44
C ALA A 71 -29.16 -1.37 12.81
N LEU A 72 -27.85 -1.48 12.55
CA LEU A 72 -27.06 -0.45 11.86
C LEU A 72 -27.52 -0.22 10.42
N ALA A 73 -27.84 -1.29 9.69
CA ALA A 73 -28.39 -1.18 8.34
C ALA A 73 -29.77 -0.51 8.34
N ASP A 74 -30.68 -0.93 9.23
CA ASP A 74 -32.01 -0.30 9.37
C ASP A 74 -31.90 1.18 9.80
N ALA A 75 -30.98 1.51 10.70
CA ALA A 75 -30.70 2.87 11.13
C ALA A 75 -30.24 3.76 9.98
N ALA A 76 -29.27 3.29 9.19
CA ALA A 76 -28.78 4.00 8.01
C ALA A 76 -29.91 4.25 6.99
N ASP A 77 -30.64 3.20 6.62
CA ASP A 77 -31.73 3.28 5.65
C ASP A 77 -32.83 4.25 6.12
N ARG A 78 -33.20 4.20 7.40
CA ARG A 78 -34.21 5.10 7.99
C ARG A 78 -33.70 6.55 8.09
N ALA A 79 -32.46 6.76 8.51
CA ALA A 79 -31.87 8.09 8.60
C ALA A 79 -31.76 8.77 7.23
N GLN A 80 -31.33 8.02 6.21
CA GLN A 80 -31.28 8.49 4.84
C GLN A 80 -32.68 8.82 4.30
N ALA A 81 -33.65 7.92 4.51
CA ALA A 81 -35.04 8.15 4.11
C ALA A 81 -35.64 9.40 4.78
N LEU A 82 -35.39 9.63 6.08
CA LEU A 82 -35.85 10.84 6.78
C LEU A 82 -35.37 12.13 6.10
N ILE A 83 -34.11 12.17 5.65
CA ILE A 83 -33.53 13.35 4.99
C ILE A 83 -34.06 13.47 3.55
N GLU A 84 -34.09 12.37 2.80
CA GLU A 84 -34.47 12.36 1.39
C GLU A 84 -35.97 12.62 1.17
N ASP A 85 -36.83 12.14 2.06
CA ASP A 85 -38.28 12.37 2.00
C ASP A 85 -38.69 13.76 2.52
N THR A 86 -37.80 14.45 3.24
CA THR A 86 -38.09 15.78 3.77
C THR A 86 -38.04 16.84 2.66
N PRO A 87 -39.12 17.63 2.48
CA PRO A 87 -39.17 18.67 1.46
C PRO A 87 -38.37 19.90 1.88
N PHE A 88 -37.69 20.54 0.92
CA PHE A 88 -37.08 21.85 1.16
C PHE A 88 -38.13 22.90 1.51
N PRO A 89 -37.88 23.75 2.53
CA PRO A 89 -38.62 24.99 2.71
C PRO A 89 -38.54 25.87 1.45
N ASP A 90 -39.65 26.51 1.07
CA ASP A 90 -39.74 27.31 -0.17
C ASP A 90 -38.67 28.42 -0.25
N GLU A 91 -38.35 29.05 0.89
CA GLU A 91 -37.33 30.10 0.97
C GLU A 91 -35.92 29.55 0.71
N LEU A 92 -35.57 28.42 1.35
CA LEU A 92 -34.28 27.76 1.17
C LEU A 92 -34.10 27.25 -0.26
N ARG A 93 -35.15 26.63 -0.81
CA ARG A 93 -35.20 26.21 -2.21
C ARG A 93 -34.94 27.37 -3.16
N ALA A 94 -35.59 28.52 -2.93
CA ALA A 94 -35.41 29.69 -3.78
C ALA A 94 -33.99 30.25 -3.71
N GLU A 95 -33.36 30.25 -2.53
CA GLU A 95 -31.98 30.73 -2.32
C GLU A 95 -30.95 29.85 -3.04
N ILE A 96 -31.00 28.52 -2.86
CA ILE A 96 -30.08 27.58 -3.52
C ILE A 96 -30.22 27.64 -5.05
N LEU A 97 -31.47 27.67 -5.56
CA LEU A 97 -31.71 27.76 -7.01
C LEU A 97 -31.32 29.12 -7.58
N ALA A 98 -31.38 30.20 -6.79
CA ALA A 98 -30.89 31.51 -7.23
C ALA A 98 -29.37 31.50 -7.40
N ALA A 99 -28.64 30.95 -6.43
CA ALA A 99 -27.18 30.80 -6.50
C ALA A 99 -26.75 29.92 -7.69
N TYR A 100 -27.42 28.79 -7.92
CA TYR A 100 -27.17 27.94 -9.08
C TYR A 100 -27.32 28.68 -10.42
N ARG A 101 -28.37 29.49 -10.57
CA ARG A 101 -28.57 30.28 -11.80
C ARG A 101 -27.54 31.38 -11.98
N GLU A 102 -26.90 31.82 -10.90
CA GLU A 102 -25.81 32.81 -10.93
C GLU A 102 -24.44 32.16 -11.25
N VAL A 103 -24.25 30.86 -10.95
CA VAL A 103 -23.09 30.08 -11.43
C VAL A 103 -23.12 29.93 -12.96
N GLY A 104 -24.30 29.87 -13.58
CA GLY A 104 -24.44 29.78 -15.03
C GLY A 104 -24.23 31.12 -15.76
N THR A 105 -23.60 31.07 -16.94
CA THR A 105 -23.53 32.25 -17.83
C THR A 105 -24.89 32.53 -18.47
N SER A 106 -25.21 33.81 -18.63
CA SER A 106 -26.57 34.39 -18.74
C SER A 106 -27.55 33.92 -19.84
N ASP A 107 -27.27 32.86 -20.60
CA ASP A 107 -28.18 32.38 -21.66
C ASP A 107 -28.28 30.83 -21.80
N GLU A 108 -27.55 30.01 -21.03
CA GLU A 108 -27.61 28.52 -21.09
C GLU A 108 -27.61 27.88 -19.69
N GLU A 109 -28.30 26.73 -19.54
CA GLU A 109 -28.32 25.96 -18.28
C GLU A 109 -26.94 25.37 -17.99
N ALA A 110 -26.40 25.64 -16.79
CA ALA A 110 -25.07 25.20 -16.41
C ALA A 110 -25.09 23.81 -15.74
N PHE A 111 -24.16 22.95 -16.08
CA PHE A 111 -23.96 21.71 -15.34
C PHE A 111 -23.09 21.99 -14.12
N VAL A 112 -23.41 21.38 -12.97
CA VAL A 112 -22.64 21.54 -11.73
C VAL A 112 -22.23 20.20 -11.13
N ALA A 113 -21.06 20.16 -10.49
CA ALA A 113 -20.67 19.11 -9.57
C ALA A 113 -21.27 19.42 -8.20
N VAL A 114 -21.89 18.43 -7.57
CA VAL A 114 -22.42 18.51 -6.21
C VAL A 114 -21.63 17.54 -5.35
N ARG A 115 -20.81 18.09 -4.45
CA ARG A 115 -19.85 17.33 -3.64
C ARG A 115 -20.13 17.57 -2.16
N SER A 116 -20.15 16.50 -1.38
CA SER A 116 -20.17 16.61 0.07
C SER A 116 -18.88 17.23 0.61
N SER A 117 -19.00 18.03 1.67
CA SER A 117 -17.86 18.57 2.42
C SER A 117 -18.19 18.54 3.91
N ALA A 118 -17.64 17.56 4.63
CA ALA A 118 -17.95 17.39 6.04
C ALA A 118 -17.09 18.33 6.91
N THR A 119 -17.65 18.80 8.02
CA THR A 119 -16.95 19.68 8.98
C THR A 119 -15.85 18.96 9.79
N ALA A 120 -15.83 17.63 9.77
CA ALA A 120 -14.87 16.79 10.48
C ALA A 120 -13.93 16.01 9.52
N GLU A 121 -13.92 16.34 8.23
CA GLU A 121 -13.17 15.62 7.17
C GLU A 121 -11.64 15.70 7.31
N ASP A 122 -11.14 16.74 7.98
CA ASP A 122 -9.70 17.07 8.09
C ASP A 122 -9.17 17.01 9.53
N LEU A 123 -9.85 16.28 10.44
CA LEU A 123 -9.23 16.00 11.74
C LEU A 123 -7.98 15.12 11.53
N PRO A 124 -6.84 15.40 12.18
CA PRO A 124 -5.58 14.68 11.98
C PRO A 124 -5.65 13.16 12.15
N ASP A 125 -6.70 12.68 12.81
CA ASP A 125 -6.95 11.28 13.16
C ASP A 125 -8.18 10.68 12.42
N ALA A 126 -8.84 11.42 11.51
CA ALA A 126 -10.07 10.99 10.84
C ALA A 126 -10.05 11.19 9.32
N SER A 127 -9.54 10.20 8.58
CA SER A 127 -9.64 10.19 7.11
C SER A 127 -11.00 9.63 6.67
N PHE A 128 -11.91 10.51 6.24
CA PHE A 128 -13.17 10.12 5.59
C PHE A 128 -13.01 9.83 4.08
N ALA A 129 -11.78 9.58 3.61
CA ALA A 129 -11.46 9.41 2.21
C ALA A 129 -12.28 8.26 1.57
N GLY A 130 -12.90 8.54 0.43
CA GLY A 130 -13.67 7.58 -0.38
C GLY A 130 -15.05 7.20 0.16
N GLN A 131 -15.55 7.86 1.21
CA GLN A 131 -16.85 7.50 1.83
C GLN A 131 -18.03 8.39 1.44
N GLN A 132 -17.82 9.43 0.62
CA GLN A 132 -18.86 10.45 0.40
C GLN A 132 -19.22 10.64 -1.08
N GLU A 133 -20.50 10.95 -1.29
CA GLU A 133 -21.14 11.07 -2.60
C GLU A 133 -20.70 12.31 -3.37
N THR A 134 -20.28 12.10 -4.62
CA THR A 134 -20.04 13.16 -5.61
C THR A 134 -20.94 12.92 -6.80
N PHE A 135 -21.75 13.92 -7.14
CA PHE A 135 -22.61 13.87 -8.32
C PHE A 135 -22.08 14.84 -9.37
N LEU A 136 -21.81 14.33 -10.56
CA LEU A 136 -21.34 15.11 -11.70
C LEU A 136 -22.50 15.42 -12.65
N ASN A 137 -22.33 16.47 -13.46
CA ASN A 137 -23.28 16.89 -14.49
C ASN A 137 -24.72 17.12 -13.99
N VAL A 138 -24.87 17.74 -12.83
CA VAL A 138 -26.17 18.00 -12.21
C VAL A 138 -26.85 19.23 -12.83
N THR A 139 -28.13 19.11 -13.16
CA THR A 139 -28.98 20.18 -13.69
C THR A 139 -29.79 20.90 -12.61
N GLU A 140 -30.46 22.02 -12.95
CA GLU A 140 -31.30 22.77 -11.99
C GLU A 140 -32.38 21.87 -11.39
N SER A 141 -32.92 20.99 -12.23
CA SER A 141 -34.03 20.10 -11.87
C SER A 141 -33.64 19.03 -10.85
N GLU A 142 -32.36 18.66 -10.80
CA GLU A 142 -31.83 17.62 -9.93
C GLU A 142 -31.07 18.18 -8.73
N LEU A 143 -30.65 19.44 -8.77
CA LEU A 143 -29.76 20.05 -7.77
C LEU A 143 -30.19 19.79 -6.33
N LEU A 144 -31.47 20.07 -6.01
CA LEU A 144 -31.99 19.91 -4.65
C LEU A 144 -32.00 18.44 -4.23
N ASP A 145 -32.25 17.53 -5.16
CA ASP A 145 -32.18 16.09 -4.88
C ASP A 145 -30.75 15.68 -4.53
N ARG A 146 -29.77 16.11 -5.33
CA ARG A 146 -28.35 15.81 -5.08
C ARG A 146 -27.84 16.43 -3.79
N VAL A 147 -28.25 17.65 -3.44
CA VAL A 147 -27.94 18.27 -2.15
C VAL A 147 -28.49 17.43 -0.99
N ARG A 148 -29.73 16.92 -1.07
CA ARG A 148 -30.29 16.01 -0.05
C ARG A 148 -29.53 14.71 0.04
N ARG A 149 -29.14 14.11 -1.08
CA ARG A 149 -28.33 12.88 -1.08
C ARG A 149 -26.96 13.10 -0.45
N CYS A 150 -26.31 14.24 -0.72
CA CYS A 150 -25.08 14.61 -0.01
C CYS A 150 -25.33 14.74 1.50
N TRP A 151 -26.43 15.36 1.94
CA TRP A 151 -26.78 15.40 3.38
C TRP A 151 -27.07 14.01 3.96
N ALA A 152 -27.79 13.16 3.23
CA ALA A 152 -28.09 11.78 3.61
C ALA A 152 -26.83 10.90 3.67
N SER A 153 -25.81 11.20 2.85
CA SER A 153 -24.52 10.50 2.86
C SER A 153 -23.78 10.63 4.19
N LEU A 154 -24.15 11.63 5.02
CA LEU A 154 -23.65 11.72 6.39
C LEU A 154 -24.08 10.50 7.22
N PHE A 155 -25.14 9.78 6.86
CA PHE A 155 -25.71 8.66 7.63
C PHE A 155 -25.62 7.31 6.90
N THR A 156 -24.57 7.09 6.10
CA THR A 156 -24.27 5.74 5.61
C THR A 156 -23.90 4.81 6.78
N GLN A 157 -24.06 3.50 6.60
CA GLN A 157 -23.69 2.50 7.61
C GLN A 157 -22.24 2.70 8.11
N ARG A 158 -21.31 2.95 7.18
CA ARG A 158 -19.89 3.20 7.47
C ARG A 158 -19.69 4.50 8.27
N ALA A 159 -20.39 5.57 7.91
CA ALA A 159 -20.29 6.84 8.63
C ALA A 159 -20.92 6.80 10.03
N ILE A 160 -22.02 6.07 10.21
CA ILE A 160 -22.64 5.86 11.53
C ILE A 160 -21.70 5.03 12.42
N TYR A 161 -21.26 3.86 11.92
CA TYR A 161 -20.32 2.98 12.61
C TYR A 161 -19.07 3.73 13.09
N TYR A 162 -18.40 4.42 12.15
CA TYR A 162 -17.15 5.12 12.43
C TYR A 162 -17.31 6.19 13.52
N ARG A 163 -18.36 7.02 13.47
CA ARG A 163 -18.56 8.07 14.47
C ARG A 163 -18.80 7.49 15.86
N GLN A 164 -19.57 6.42 15.98
CA GLN A 164 -19.89 5.84 17.26
C GLN A 164 -18.69 5.10 17.87
N GLU A 165 -17.89 4.39 17.06
CA GLU A 165 -16.62 3.78 17.47
C GLU A 165 -15.62 4.82 18.00
N GLN A 166 -15.54 5.98 17.34
CA GLN A 166 -14.69 7.10 17.77
C GLN A 166 -15.30 7.92 18.92
N GLY A 167 -16.51 7.61 19.37
CA GLY A 167 -17.21 8.32 20.42
C GLY A 167 -17.66 9.74 20.04
N PHE A 168 -17.82 10.02 18.76
CA PHE A 168 -18.37 11.29 18.26
C PHE A 168 -19.90 11.28 18.32
N ASP A 169 -20.45 12.30 18.96
CA ASP A 169 -21.90 12.54 18.97
C ASP A 169 -22.40 12.86 17.55
N HIS A 170 -23.38 12.10 17.06
CA HIS A 170 -24.00 12.32 15.75
C HIS A 170 -24.55 13.73 15.57
N SER A 171 -25.00 14.36 16.66
CA SER A 171 -25.52 15.73 16.65
C SER A 171 -24.44 16.81 16.50
N ALA A 172 -23.18 16.47 16.76
CA ALA A 172 -22.05 17.41 16.70
C ALA A 172 -21.45 17.55 15.29
N VAL A 173 -21.71 16.60 14.39
CA VAL A 173 -21.16 16.61 13.02
C VAL A 173 -22.16 17.23 12.06
N ASN A 174 -21.72 18.25 11.33
CA ASN A 174 -22.51 18.84 10.26
C ASN A 174 -21.82 18.63 8.90
N ILE A 175 -22.60 18.76 7.84
CA ILE A 175 -22.15 18.59 6.46
C ILE A 175 -22.54 19.80 5.62
N ALA A 176 -21.56 20.33 4.91
CA ALA A 176 -21.77 21.30 3.86
C ALA A 176 -21.80 20.59 2.50
N VAL A 177 -22.31 21.27 1.47
CA VAL A 177 -22.35 20.74 0.11
C VAL A 177 -21.78 21.79 -0.84
N VAL A 178 -20.67 21.45 -1.49
CA VAL A 178 -20.05 22.27 -2.52
C VAL A 178 -20.80 22.06 -3.82
N VAL A 179 -21.29 23.15 -4.41
CA VAL A 179 -21.91 23.19 -5.73
C VAL A 179 -20.99 24.01 -6.64
N GLN A 180 -20.29 23.32 -7.53
CA GLN A 180 -19.24 23.90 -8.36
C GLN A 180 -19.58 23.74 -9.84
N GLN A 181 -19.28 24.73 -10.66
CA GLN A 181 -19.45 24.63 -12.11
C GLN A 181 -18.71 23.39 -12.66
N MET A 182 -19.40 22.57 -13.47
CA MET A 182 -18.75 21.45 -14.14
C MET A 182 -17.75 21.97 -15.16
N VAL A 183 -16.58 21.36 -15.14
CA VAL A 183 -15.57 21.48 -16.18
C VAL A 183 -15.72 20.24 -17.06
N ASP A 184 -16.24 20.42 -18.27
CA ASP A 184 -16.43 19.33 -19.25
C ASP A 184 -15.09 18.94 -19.87
N ALA A 185 -14.25 18.31 -19.03
CA ALA A 185 -12.83 18.13 -19.26
C ALA A 185 -12.55 17.33 -20.54
N GLU A 186 -11.73 17.89 -21.41
CA GLU A 186 -11.17 17.14 -22.54
C GLU A 186 -10.04 16.24 -22.06
N LYS A 187 -9.29 16.73 -21.06
CA LYS A 187 -8.15 16.08 -20.41
C LYS A 187 -8.23 16.37 -18.92
N SER A 188 -7.87 15.41 -18.09
CA SER A 188 -7.86 15.59 -16.64
C SER A 188 -6.92 14.59 -15.99
N GLY A 189 -6.64 14.82 -14.72
CA GLY A 189 -5.91 13.86 -13.90
C GLY A 189 -5.40 14.46 -12.61
N VAL A 190 -4.28 13.92 -12.15
CA VAL A 190 -3.70 14.20 -10.83
C VAL A 190 -2.27 14.71 -11.03
N MET A 191 -1.79 15.55 -10.11
CA MET A 191 -0.44 16.08 -10.11
C MET A 191 0.11 16.09 -8.68
N PHE A 192 1.30 15.53 -8.51
CA PHE A 192 2.08 15.60 -7.28
C PHE A 192 3.23 16.59 -7.46
N THR A 193 3.35 17.59 -6.60
CA THR A 193 4.41 18.63 -6.71
C THR A 193 5.80 18.14 -6.26
N SER A 194 5.86 16.96 -5.65
CA SER A 194 7.07 16.22 -5.26
C SER A 194 6.81 14.72 -5.43
N HIS A 195 7.86 13.91 -5.56
CA HIS A 195 7.72 12.47 -5.63
C HIS A 195 7.06 11.93 -4.35
N PRO A 196 5.89 11.27 -4.45
CA PRO A 196 5.09 10.92 -3.27
C PRO A 196 5.79 9.92 -2.34
N SER A 197 6.63 9.03 -2.87
CA SER A 197 7.38 8.04 -2.07
C SER A 197 8.75 8.51 -1.56
N THR A 198 9.56 9.18 -2.38
CA THR A 198 10.94 9.55 -2.03
C THR A 198 11.07 10.97 -1.48
N GLY A 199 10.12 11.85 -1.78
CA GLY A 199 10.21 13.28 -1.47
C GLY A 199 11.14 14.06 -2.41
N ASP A 200 11.59 13.45 -3.50
CA ASP A 200 12.44 14.14 -4.49
C ASP A 200 11.71 15.35 -5.10
N PRO A 201 12.44 16.40 -5.51
CA PRO A 201 11.88 17.60 -6.13
C PRO A 201 11.48 17.37 -7.61
N THR A 202 10.85 16.23 -7.89
CA THR A 202 10.27 15.89 -9.19
C THR A 202 8.77 16.02 -9.13
N MET A 203 8.18 16.65 -10.14
CA MET A 203 6.73 16.77 -10.26
C MET A 203 6.20 15.64 -11.13
N ILE A 204 5.19 14.92 -10.65
CA ILE A 204 4.58 13.80 -11.37
C ILE A 204 3.18 14.24 -11.77
N VAL A 205 2.87 14.21 -13.06
CA VAL A 205 1.54 14.50 -13.60
C VAL A 205 0.99 13.25 -14.24
N GLU A 206 -0.23 12.86 -13.87
CA GLU A 206 -0.98 11.79 -14.51
C GLU A 206 -2.12 12.39 -15.31
N ALA A 207 -2.34 11.93 -16.55
CA ALA A 207 -3.40 12.46 -17.40
C ALA A 207 -4.15 11.38 -18.19
N ALA A 208 -5.46 11.51 -18.26
CA ALA A 208 -6.33 10.74 -19.15
C ALA A 208 -7.26 11.64 -19.96
N TRP A 209 -7.90 11.06 -20.97
CA TRP A 209 -8.95 11.73 -21.73
C TRP A 209 -10.24 11.81 -20.92
N GLY A 210 -11.01 12.89 -21.10
CA GLY A 210 -12.31 13.05 -20.46
C GLY A 210 -12.22 13.53 -19.01
N LEU A 211 -13.23 13.17 -18.22
CA LEU A 211 -13.42 13.58 -16.83
C LEU A 211 -12.48 12.84 -15.86
N GLY A 212 -12.01 13.55 -14.83
CA GLY A 212 -10.95 13.07 -13.92
C GLY A 212 -11.37 11.92 -13.01
N GLU A 213 -12.67 11.66 -12.90
CA GLU A 213 -13.22 10.54 -12.14
C GLU A 213 -12.61 9.19 -12.55
N ALA A 214 -12.37 8.98 -13.85
CA ALA A 214 -11.78 7.73 -14.34
C ALA A 214 -10.35 7.49 -13.83
N VAL A 215 -9.57 8.56 -13.61
CA VAL A 215 -8.21 8.49 -13.07
C VAL A 215 -8.26 8.21 -11.57
N VAL A 216 -9.08 8.96 -10.84
CA VAL A 216 -9.20 8.84 -9.38
C VAL A 216 -9.78 7.47 -8.97
N SER A 217 -10.67 6.89 -9.77
CA SER A 217 -11.23 5.56 -9.52
C SER A 217 -10.33 4.40 -9.98
N GLY A 218 -9.22 4.68 -10.67
CA GLY A 218 -8.36 3.65 -11.27
C GLY A 218 -8.99 2.90 -12.45
N ALA A 219 -10.08 3.43 -13.04
CA ALA A 219 -10.77 2.79 -14.16
C ALA A 219 -9.97 2.88 -15.48
N VAL A 220 -9.05 3.85 -15.56
CA VAL A 220 -8.16 4.05 -16.71
C VAL A 220 -6.71 4.06 -16.25
N SER A 221 -5.82 3.47 -17.05
CA SER A 221 -4.37 3.67 -16.94
C SER A 221 -4.02 5.03 -17.57
N PRO A 222 -3.64 6.06 -16.79
CA PRO A 222 -3.33 7.38 -17.31
C PRO A 222 -1.93 7.41 -17.96
N ASP A 223 -1.69 8.41 -18.81
CA ASP A 223 -0.32 8.78 -19.17
C ASP A 223 0.39 9.34 -17.94
N ASN A 224 1.68 9.06 -17.78
CA ASN A 224 2.50 9.61 -16.72
C ASN A 224 3.55 10.58 -17.30
N TYR A 225 3.72 11.72 -16.65
CA TYR A 225 4.67 12.75 -17.03
C TYR A 225 5.52 13.09 -15.80
N VAL A 226 6.81 12.75 -15.83
CA VAL A 226 7.74 13.09 -14.75
C VAL A 226 8.56 14.30 -15.16
N VAL A 227 8.37 15.41 -14.45
CA VAL A 227 9.05 16.68 -14.71
C VAL A 227 10.13 16.91 -13.67
N ASP A 228 11.38 16.94 -14.11
CA ASP A 228 12.52 17.38 -13.31
C ASP A 228 12.51 18.92 -13.19
N ARG A 229 12.38 19.43 -11.98
CA ARG A 229 12.24 20.87 -11.72
C ARG A 229 13.55 21.63 -11.82
N GLU A 230 14.70 20.97 -11.74
CA GLU A 230 16.02 21.63 -11.80
C GLU A 230 16.44 21.90 -13.24
N ASN A 231 16.21 20.95 -14.14
CA ASN A 231 16.65 21.04 -15.54
C ASN A 231 15.50 21.14 -16.57
N GLY A 232 14.24 20.97 -16.14
CA GLY A 232 13.06 21.04 -16.98
C GLY A 232 12.88 19.86 -17.93
N ALA A 233 13.60 18.75 -17.72
CA ALA A 233 13.41 17.53 -18.47
C ALA A 233 12.04 16.91 -18.16
N ILE A 234 11.36 16.44 -19.20
CA ILE A 234 10.06 15.79 -19.10
C ILE A 234 10.24 14.37 -19.60
N ASP A 235 10.03 13.40 -18.72
CA ASP A 235 9.87 12.00 -19.09
C ASP A 235 8.38 11.71 -19.31
N VAL A 236 8.04 10.91 -20.33
CA VAL A 236 6.64 10.70 -20.75
C VAL A 236 6.36 9.23 -21.01
N THR A 237 5.45 8.69 -20.22
CA THR A 237 4.84 7.37 -20.36
C THR A 237 3.47 7.51 -20.98
N ILE A 238 3.21 6.80 -22.08
CA ILE A 238 1.89 6.76 -22.70
C ILE A 238 1.24 5.41 -22.42
N ALA A 239 0.10 5.42 -21.73
CA ALA A 239 -0.66 4.21 -21.41
C ALA A 239 -1.76 3.91 -22.46
N ASP A 240 -2.23 2.65 -22.53
CA ASP A 240 -3.42 2.29 -23.31
C ASP A 240 -4.70 2.71 -22.56
N LYS A 241 -5.16 3.92 -22.85
CA LYS A 241 -6.35 4.53 -22.23
C LYS A 241 -7.62 3.91 -22.83
N LYS A 242 -7.96 2.68 -22.46
CA LYS A 242 -9.08 1.90 -23.06
C LYS A 242 -10.44 2.56 -22.92
N VAL A 243 -10.68 3.20 -21.78
CA VAL A 243 -11.94 3.84 -21.41
C VAL A 243 -11.71 5.29 -20.98
N LYS A 244 -12.76 6.10 -21.07
CA LYS A 244 -12.80 7.45 -20.50
C LYS A 244 -14.21 7.73 -19.98
N HIS A 245 -14.30 8.66 -19.04
CA HIS A 245 -15.59 9.21 -18.63
C HIS A 245 -15.87 10.49 -19.42
N GLU A 246 -17.06 10.61 -19.99
CA GLU A 246 -17.52 11.85 -20.61
C GLU A 246 -18.99 12.12 -20.29
N LYS A 247 -19.42 13.35 -20.51
CA LYS A 247 -20.84 13.70 -20.42
C LYS A 247 -21.56 13.19 -21.66
N ASP A 248 -22.58 12.37 -21.46
CA ASP A 248 -23.47 11.93 -22.52
C ASP A 248 -24.29 13.10 -23.07
N ALA A 249 -24.26 13.29 -24.39
CA ALA A 249 -24.89 14.45 -25.02
C ALA A 249 -26.43 14.42 -25.03
N GLU A 250 -27.05 13.23 -24.84
CA GLU A 250 -28.51 13.07 -24.88
C GLU A 250 -29.14 13.13 -23.49
N THR A 251 -28.48 12.52 -22.50
CA THR A 251 -28.95 12.37 -21.12
C THR A 251 -28.32 13.39 -20.17
N GLY A 252 -27.13 13.90 -20.49
CA GLY A 252 -26.35 14.76 -19.61
C GLY A 252 -25.65 14.00 -18.48
N GLU A 253 -25.79 12.68 -18.38
CA GLU A 253 -25.16 11.88 -17.32
C GLU A 253 -23.67 11.62 -17.64
N THR A 254 -22.88 11.34 -16.61
CA THR A 254 -21.53 10.81 -16.81
C THR A 254 -21.61 9.35 -17.24
N VAL A 255 -20.97 9.03 -18.36
CA VAL A 255 -20.92 7.67 -18.90
C VAL A 255 -19.48 7.24 -19.13
N GLU A 256 -19.21 5.96 -18.87
CA GLU A 256 -17.98 5.31 -19.31
C GLU A 256 -18.13 4.94 -20.78
N VAL A 257 -17.19 5.41 -21.60
CA VAL A 257 -17.13 5.11 -23.03
C VAL A 257 -15.75 4.62 -23.41
N GLU A 258 -15.70 3.73 -24.41
CA GLU A 258 -14.43 3.34 -24.99
C GLU A 258 -13.75 4.52 -25.69
N VAL A 259 -12.47 4.72 -25.42
CA VAL A 259 -11.67 5.68 -26.17
C VAL A 259 -11.49 5.14 -27.59
N ALA A 260 -11.64 6.03 -28.59
CA ALA A 260 -11.42 5.67 -29.99
C ALA A 260 -10.02 5.04 -30.17
N PRO A 261 -9.88 3.93 -30.92
CA PRO A 261 -8.61 3.21 -31.03
C PRO A 261 -7.41 4.09 -31.40
N GLU A 262 -7.64 5.14 -32.20
CA GLU A 262 -6.61 6.07 -32.64
C GLU A 262 -6.12 7.02 -31.52
N LYS A 263 -6.90 7.20 -30.47
CA LYS A 263 -6.61 8.07 -29.31
C LYS A 263 -6.09 7.32 -28.07
N ARG A 264 -6.22 5.99 -28.05
CA ARG A 264 -5.88 5.15 -26.88
C ARG A 264 -4.41 5.26 -26.50
N GLU A 265 -3.54 5.21 -27.49
CA GLU A 265 -2.07 5.34 -27.37
C GLU A 265 -1.58 6.73 -27.80
N GLU A 266 -2.48 7.71 -27.93
CA GLU A 266 -2.09 9.10 -28.18
C GLU A 266 -1.71 9.77 -26.85
N ARG A 267 -0.64 10.55 -26.86
CA ARG A 267 -0.21 11.39 -25.74
C ARG A 267 -1.30 12.41 -25.40
N VAL A 268 -1.77 12.41 -24.16
CA VAL A 268 -2.86 13.28 -23.69
C VAL A 268 -2.41 14.74 -23.62
N LEU A 269 -1.30 15.04 -22.94
CA LEU A 269 -0.82 16.40 -22.69
C LEU A 269 0.19 16.85 -23.74
N SER A 270 0.01 18.08 -24.25
CA SER A 270 1.06 18.75 -25.02
C SER A 270 2.11 19.36 -24.09
N ASP A 271 3.31 19.67 -24.60
CA ASP A 271 4.35 20.34 -23.79
C ASP A 271 3.83 21.67 -23.19
N ALA A 272 3.01 22.40 -23.95
CA ALA A 272 2.38 23.63 -23.46
C ALA A 272 1.35 23.39 -22.34
N ASP A 273 0.70 22.23 -22.31
CA ASP A 273 -0.20 21.85 -21.21
C ASP A 273 0.62 21.50 -19.95
N ILE A 274 1.73 20.77 -20.11
CA ILE A 274 2.64 20.42 -19.01
C ILE A 274 3.25 21.68 -18.40
N ASP A 275 3.74 22.62 -19.21
CA ASP A 275 4.29 23.89 -18.72
C ASP A 275 3.28 24.68 -17.86
N ARG A 276 1.99 24.63 -18.22
CA ARG A 276 0.92 25.28 -17.45
C ARG A 276 0.64 24.55 -16.15
N LEU A 277 0.65 23.21 -16.17
CA LEU A 277 0.46 22.40 -14.96
C LEU A 277 1.64 22.55 -13.99
N VAL A 278 2.88 22.59 -14.50
CA VAL A 278 4.07 22.87 -13.69
C VAL A 278 3.96 24.23 -13.00
N GLN A 279 3.62 25.28 -13.76
CA GLN A 279 3.39 26.61 -13.17
C GLN A 279 2.24 26.61 -12.16
N LEU A 280 1.19 25.82 -12.38
CA LEU A 280 0.10 25.67 -11.42
C LEU A 280 0.57 24.96 -10.14
N GLY A 281 1.33 23.87 -10.28
CA GLY A 281 1.91 23.09 -9.18
C GLY A 281 2.85 23.91 -8.31
N GLU A 282 3.74 24.69 -8.93
CA GLU A 282 4.62 25.63 -8.22
C GLU A 282 3.81 26.66 -7.42
N ARG A 283 2.78 27.25 -8.02
CA ARG A 283 1.96 28.26 -7.35
C ARG A 283 1.18 27.72 -6.16
N VAL A 284 0.68 26.49 -6.23
CA VAL A 284 -0.09 25.89 -5.13
C VAL A 284 0.82 25.39 -4.00
N GLU A 285 1.99 24.83 -4.35
CA GLU A 285 3.01 24.49 -3.36
C GLU A 285 3.58 25.72 -2.65
N ASP A 286 3.86 26.81 -3.38
CA ASP A 286 4.29 28.09 -2.82
C ASP A 286 3.25 28.69 -1.86
N HIS A 287 1.95 28.45 -2.13
CA HIS A 287 0.86 28.92 -1.29
C HIS A 287 0.77 28.15 0.04
N TYR A 288 0.93 26.83 0.00
CA TYR A 288 0.83 25.96 1.20
C TYR A 288 2.16 25.66 1.90
N GLU A 289 3.29 26.09 1.33
CA GLU A 289 4.65 25.83 1.82
C GLU A 289 4.97 24.33 2.06
N THR A 290 4.22 23.44 1.42
CA THR A 290 4.32 21.98 1.57
C THR A 290 3.96 21.29 0.25
N PRO A 291 4.54 20.10 -0.07
CA PRO A 291 4.20 19.37 -1.28
C PRO A 291 2.72 19.01 -1.36
N GLN A 292 2.11 19.18 -2.54
CA GLN A 292 0.68 19.02 -2.77
C GLN A 292 0.36 17.90 -3.77
N ASP A 293 -0.74 17.22 -3.52
CA ASP A 293 -1.52 16.38 -4.42
C ASP A 293 -2.67 17.23 -4.97
N VAL A 294 -2.75 17.37 -6.30
CA VAL A 294 -3.61 18.34 -7.00
C VAL A 294 -4.42 17.63 -8.07
N GLU A 295 -5.74 17.75 -8.01
CA GLU A 295 -6.63 17.31 -9.09
C GLU A 295 -6.88 18.47 -10.07
N TRP A 296 -6.78 18.19 -11.37
CA TRP A 296 -6.87 19.22 -12.41
C TRP A 296 -7.66 18.75 -13.63
N ALA A 297 -8.16 19.72 -14.41
CA ALA A 297 -8.83 19.48 -15.68
C ALA A 297 -8.47 20.57 -16.70
N ILE A 298 -8.49 20.21 -17.99
CA ILE A 298 -8.25 21.12 -19.11
C ILE A 298 -9.47 21.12 -20.03
N VAL A 299 -9.97 22.33 -20.34
CA VAL A 299 -11.06 22.58 -21.30
C VAL A 299 -10.69 23.78 -22.15
N ASP A 300 -10.83 23.67 -23.47
CA ASP A 300 -10.49 24.73 -24.43
C ASP A 300 -9.07 25.32 -24.26
N GLY A 301 -8.15 24.54 -23.66
CA GLY A 301 -6.78 24.95 -23.36
C GLY A 301 -6.59 25.74 -22.06
N ASP A 302 -7.65 25.98 -21.29
CA ASP A 302 -7.60 26.56 -19.95
C ASP A 302 -7.49 25.45 -18.89
N VAL A 303 -6.60 25.63 -17.91
CA VAL A 303 -6.39 24.70 -16.80
C VAL A 303 -7.25 25.12 -15.61
N TYR A 304 -8.01 24.18 -15.07
CA TYR A 304 -8.80 24.33 -13.86
C TYR A 304 -8.29 23.40 -12.78
N MET A 305 -8.30 23.89 -11.54
CA MET A 305 -7.94 23.11 -10.36
C MET A 305 -9.21 22.69 -9.62
N LEU A 306 -9.35 21.38 -9.43
CA LEU A 306 -10.56 20.78 -8.89
C LEU A 306 -10.44 20.45 -7.40
N GLN A 307 -9.22 20.20 -6.92
CA GLN A 307 -8.92 19.93 -5.51
C GLN A 307 -7.40 20.06 -5.25
N SER A 308 -7.01 20.31 -4.00
CA SER A 308 -5.61 20.22 -3.55
C SER A 308 -5.54 19.80 -2.08
N ARG A 309 -4.54 18.97 -1.73
CA ARG A 309 -4.26 18.51 -0.36
C ARG A 309 -2.75 18.19 -0.17
N PRO A 310 -2.22 18.21 1.06
CA PRO A 310 -0.81 17.90 1.31
C PRO A 310 -0.46 16.43 1.05
N ILE A 311 0.74 16.15 0.54
CA ILE A 311 1.27 14.79 0.38
C ILE A 311 1.75 14.27 1.76
N THR A 312 1.01 13.33 2.34
CA THR A 312 1.29 12.83 3.72
C THR A 312 2.27 11.67 3.79
N THR A 313 2.66 11.08 2.65
CA THR A 313 3.61 9.96 2.56
C THR A 313 5.06 10.41 2.71
N ILE A 314 5.34 11.70 2.48
CA ILE A 314 6.67 12.29 2.66
C ILE A 314 6.82 12.62 4.15
N SER A 315 7.53 11.78 4.90
CA SER A 315 7.88 12.09 6.28
C SER A 315 8.82 13.31 6.29
N ASN A 316 8.34 14.47 6.76
CA ASN A 316 9.15 15.66 6.97
C ASN A 316 10.28 15.37 7.98
N ALA A 317 11.44 14.99 7.46
CA ALA A 317 12.70 14.97 8.17
C ALA A 317 13.34 16.36 8.14
N ASP A 318 12.61 17.41 8.56
CA ASP A 318 13.22 18.67 8.95
C ASP A 318 12.27 19.51 9.80
N GLY A 319 12.54 19.53 11.10
CA GLY A 319 11.84 20.37 12.05
C GLY A 319 12.62 20.45 13.36
N ILE A 320 13.10 21.65 13.67
CA ILE A 320 13.77 22.11 14.90
C ILE A 320 15.30 22.00 14.86
N SER A 321 15.94 23.00 14.24
CA SER A 321 17.08 23.64 14.92
C SER A 321 16.75 25.11 15.15
N ASP A 322 16.37 25.38 16.39
CA ASP A 322 16.11 26.71 16.91
C ASP A 322 17.41 27.51 16.99
N ALA A 323 17.26 28.83 16.93
CA ALA A 323 18.32 29.82 16.85
C ALA A 323 19.47 29.62 17.86
N THR A 324 20.71 29.62 17.39
CA THR A 324 21.85 30.43 17.88
C THR A 324 23.16 29.95 17.25
N ASP A 325 23.68 30.69 16.26
CA ASP A 325 25.02 31.24 16.43
C ASP A 325 25.37 32.31 15.39
N THR A 326 25.71 33.48 15.92
CA THR A 326 26.23 34.62 15.18
C THR A 326 27.72 34.48 14.91
N ALA A 327 28.09 34.93 13.71
CA ALA A 327 29.39 35.52 13.34
C ALA A 327 30.56 34.58 13.02
N SER A 328 30.92 34.53 11.72
CA SER A 328 32.11 35.27 11.28
C SER A 328 32.11 35.50 9.77
N ALA A 329 32.23 36.78 9.40
CA ALA A 329 32.48 37.24 8.05
C ALA A 329 33.96 37.04 7.65
N LYS A 330 34.22 36.78 6.37
CA LYS A 330 35.10 37.63 5.54
C LYS A 330 35.15 37.20 4.07
N SER A 331 34.88 38.19 3.22
CA SER A 331 35.28 38.27 1.83
C SER A 331 36.80 38.38 1.67
N VAL A 332 37.33 38.01 0.51
CA VAL A 332 37.90 38.94 -0.50
C VAL A 332 38.59 38.12 -1.62
N THR A 333 38.27 38.55 -2.83
CA THR A 333 38.81 38.32 -4.18
C THR A 333 40.35 38.22 -4.31
N ASP A 334 40.87 37.58 -5.36
CA ASP A 334 41.28 38.24 -6.64
C ASP A 334 42.24 37.36 -7.49
N GLY A 335 42.21 37.54 -8.81
CA GLY A 335 43.45 37.58 -9.59
C GLY A 335 43.85 36.44 -10.55
N SER A 336 43.12 36.31 -11.67
CA SER A 336 43.63 36.32 -13.06
C SER A 336 44.88 35.53 -13.51
N GLY A 337 44.71 34.79 -14.63
CA GLY A 337 45.60 34.87 -15.80
C GLY A 337 46.10 33.54 -16.40
N VAL A 338 45.61 33.15 -17.58
CA VAL A 338 46.22 33.41 -18.91
C VAL A 338 45.55 32.48 -19.95
N GLU A 339 45.02 33.08 -21.01
CA GLU A 339 44.49 32.42 -22.21
C GLU A 339 45.59 32.07 -23.24
N ALA A 340 45.25 31.02 -24.02
CA ALA A 340 45.61 30.71 -25.41
C ALA A 340 47.00 30.09 -25.72
N ALA A 341 47.04 28.80 -26.08
CA ALA A 341 46.64 28.33 -27.43
C ALA A 341 46.92 26.82 -27.65
N GLY A 342 45.84 26.05 -27.85
CA GLY A 342 45.62 25.00 -28.86
C GLY A 342 46.50 23.74 -28.91
N VAL A 343 45.90 22.58 -28.61
CA VAL A 343 45.80 21.38 -29.50
C VAL A 343 44.57 20.55 -29.08
N GLU A 344 43.68 20.30 -30.04
CA GLU A 344 42.75 19.19 -30.29
C GLU A 344 41.98 18.47 -29.14
N SER A 345 40.69 18.31 -29.43
CA SER A 345 39.63 17.49 -28.83
C SER A 345 40.05 16.13 -28.26
N VAL A 346 39.51 15.82 -27.07
CA VAL A 346 39.02 14.47 -26.74
C VAL A 346 37.67 14.65 -26.06
N ASP A 347 36.61 14.22 -26.76
CA ASP A 347 35.27 14.01 -26.23
C ASP A 347 35.32 12.98 -25.08
N GLY A 348 34.60 13.29 -24.01
CA GLY A 348 34.27 12.37 -22.93
C GLY A 348 32.82 12.63 -22.50
N THR A 349 31.90 12.64 -23.46
CA THR A 349 30.46 12.69 -23.21
C THR A 349 29.99 11.31 -22.78
N ALA A 350 29.53 11.18 -21.53
CA ALA A 350 28.70 10.07 -21.10
C ALA A 350 27.47 9.99 -22.03
N THR A 351 27.18 8.80 -22.53
CA THR A 351 26.02 8.57 -23.41
C THR A 351 24.95 7.93 -22.55
N GLU A 352 23.93 8.68 -22.12
CA GLU A 352 22.72 8.08 -21.52
C GLU A 352 22.03 7.21 -22.57
N GLY A 353 21.64 5.98 -22.19
CA GLY A 353 20.93 5.07 -23.09
C GLY A 353 19.52 5.60 -23.38
N GLU A 354 19.02 5.38 -24.60
CA GLU A 354 17.65 5.76 -25.00
C GLU A 354 16.60 5.05 -24.12
N LEU A 355 15.64 5.76 -23.52
CA LEU A 355 14.56 5.15 -22.75
C LEU A 355 13.71 4.24 -23.65
N LEU A 356 13.49 3.00 -23.22
CA LEU A 356 12.72 1.98 -23.91
C LEU A 356 11.32 1.81 -23.32
N VAL A 357 11.22 1.69 -22.01
CA VAL A 357 9.98 1.42 -21.27
C VAL A 357 10.13 1.99 -19.86
N ASP A 358 9.02 2.34 -19.22
CA ASP A 358 8.99 2.82 -17.84
C ASP A 358 7.78 2.21 -17.08
N GLY A 359 7.75 2.38 -15.76
CA GLY A 359 6.70 1.89 -14.86
C GLY A 359 6.97 2.30 -13.41
N LEU A 360 6.39 1.59 -12.45
CA LEU A 360 6.57 1.88 -11.02
C LEU A 360 7.86 1.24 -10.49
N GLY A 361 8.80 2.07 -10.04
CA GLY A 361 9.99 1.63 -9.29
C GLY A 361 9.59 0.93 -7.99
N SER A 362 9.57 -0.40 -8.00
CA SER A 362 9.09 -1.21 -6.88
C SER A 362 10.20 -1.68 -5.95
N SER A 363 11.41 -1.85 -6.47
CA SER A 363 12.60 -2.22 -5.72
C SER A 363 13.80 -1.42 -6.26
N PRO A 364 14.53 -0.70 -5.41
CA PRO A 364 15.56 0.27 -5.83
C PRO A 364 16.81 -0.41 -6.41
N GLY A 365 17.57 0.33 -7.21
CA GLY A 365 18.88 -0.04 -7.77
C GLY A 365 18.95 -0.01 -9.29
N ARG A 366 20.17 -0.01 -9.84
CA ARG A 366 20.41 0.11 -11.29
C ARG A 366 21.27 -1.03 -11.82
N VAL A 367 20.79 -1.71 -12.86
CA VAL A 367 21.39 -2.95 -13.39
C VAL A 367 21.31 -2.99 -14.90
N ALA A 368 22.21 -3.71 -15.58
CA ALA A 368 22.14 -3.89 -17.02
C ALA A 368 22.32 -5.34 -17.44
N GLY A 369 21.47 -5.80 -18.36
CA GLY A 369 21.39 -7.18 -18.79
C GLY A 369 20.54 -7.36 -20.03
N PRO A 370 20.61 -8.51 -20.71
CA PRO A 370 19.66 -8.83 -21.76
C PRO A 370 18.26 -9.07 -21.17
N ALA A 371 17.25 -8.45 -21.76
CA ALA A 371 15.84 -8.73 -21.48
C ALA A 371 15.50 -10.17 -21.85
N ARG A 372 14.75 -10.87 -21.00
CA ARG A 372 14.23 -12.21 -21.22
C ARG A 372 12.73 -12.18 -21.07
N LEU A 373 12.04 -12.31 -22.20
CA LEU A 373 10.59 -12.38 -22.22
C LEU A 373 10.16 -13.77 -21.73
N VAL A 374 9.41 -13.77 -20.63
CA VAL A 374 8.86 -14.96 -19.99
C VAL A 374 7.33 -14.86 -20.07
N GLU A 375 6.73 -15.53 -21.06
CA GLU A 375 5.28 -15.57 -21.24
C GLU A 375 4.66 -16.79 -20.54
N LYS A 376 5.43 -17.87 -20.38
CA LYS A 376 4.98 -19.14 -19.78
C LYS A 376 6.06 -19.70 -18.86
N LEU A 377 5.69 -20.57 -17.93
CA LEU A 377 6.63 -21.22 -17.00
C LEU A 377 7.74 -22.01 -17.72
N ASP A 378 7.44 -22.61 -18.88
CA ASP A 378 8.44 -23.29 -19.72
C ASP A 378 9.55 -22.35 -20.24
N ASP A 379 9.33 -21.03 -20.20
CA ASP A 379 10.31 -20.03 -20.63
C ASP A 379 11.31 -19.67 -19.51
N LEU A 380 11.11 -20.13 -18.27
CA LEU A 380 11.98 -19.83 -17.13
C LEU A 380 13.41 -20.36 -17.31
N ASP A 381 13.57 -21.45 -18.08
CA ASP A 381 14.88 -22.02 -18.45
C ASP A 381 15.70 -21.11 -19.37
N LYS A 382 15.06 -20.11 -20.01
CA LYS A 382 15.75 -19.11 -20.84
C LYS A 382 16.52 -18.11 -19.98
N VAL A 383 16.08 -17.87 -18.75
CA VAL A 383 16.62 -16.84 -17.85
C VAL A 383 17.95 -17.31 -17.26
N ARG A 384 19.04 -16.63 -17.63
CA ARG A 384 20.40 -16.89 -17.16
C ARG A 384 20.88 -15.80 -16.21
N GLN A 385 21.99 -16.07 -15.54
CA GLN A 385 22.60 -15.10 -14.64
C GLN A 385 22.98 -13.82 -15.38
N GLY A 386 22.53 -12.68 -14.87
CA GLY A 386 22.75 -11.37 -15.47
C GLY A 386 21.68 -10.92 -16.48
N ASP A 387 20.65 -11.74 -16.71
CA ASP A 387 19.50 -11.38 -17.55
C ASP A 387 18.47 -10.55 -16.75
N VAL A 388 17.64 -9.74 -17.43
CA VAL A 388 16.51 -9.03 -16.82
C VAL A 388 15.22 -9.76 -17.20
N ILE A 389 14.42 -10.20 -16.23
CA ILE A 389 13.13 -10.84 -16.52
C ILE A 389 12.14 -9.76 -16.96
N VAL A 390 11.42 -10.04 -18.04
CA VAL A 390 10.30 -9.23 -18.52
C VAL A 390 9.10 -10.16 -18.68
N THR A 391 8.02 -9.90 -17.95
CA THR A 391 6.84 -10.76 -17.93
C THR A 391 5.56 -9.95 -17.70
N GLU A 392 4.38 -10.52 -17.93
CA GLU A 392 3.12 -9.84 -17.68
C GLU A 392 2.89 -9.67 -16.17
N MET A 393 3.09 -10.76 -15.42
CA MET A 393 2.99 -10.79 -13.96
C MET A 393 3.88 -11.92 -13.41
N THR A 394 4.46 -11.75 -12.22
CA THR A 394 5.22 -12.83 -11.56
C THR A 394 4.30 -13.77 -10.77
N THR A 395 4.57 -15.06 -10.84
CA THR A 395 4.00 -16.08 -9.94
C THR A 395 5.08 -16.63 -8.98
N PRO A 396 4.72 -17.33 -7.89
CA PRO A 396 5.68 -17.98 -6.99
C PRO A 396 6.65 -18.93 -7.69
N ASP A 397 6.22 -19.60 -8.78
CA ASP A 397 7.04 -20.52 -9.56
C ASP A 397 8.19 -19.83 -10.31
N MET A 398 8.12 -18.50 -10.45
CA MET A 398 9.14 -17.70 -11.13
C MET A 398 10.32 -17.35 -10.23
N VAL A 399 10.22 -17.59 -8.92
CA VAL A 399 11.26 -17.26 -7.92
C VAL A 399 12.65 -17.83 -8.29
N PRO A 400 12.81 -19.10 -8.75
CA PRO A 400 14.10 -19.60 -9.19
C PRO A 400 14.73 -18.81 -10.34
N ALA A 401 13.90 -18.32 -11.27
CA ALA A 401 14.36 -17.46 -12.36
C ALA A 401 14.68 -16.05 -11.86
N MET A 402 13.84 -15.49 -10.98
CA MET A 402 14.04 -14.19 -10.34
C MET A 402 15.38 -14.13 -9.59
N LYS A 403 15.78 -15.23 -8.93
CA LYS A 403 17.11 -15.35 -8.30
C LYS A 403 18.28 -15.23 -9.28
N ARG A 404 18.11 -15.71 -10.52
CA ARG A 404 19.15 -15.62 -11.56
C ARG A 404 19.15 -14.25 -12.24
N ALA A 405 18.01 -13.58 -12.24
CA ALA A 405 17.85 -12.30 -12.89
C ALA A 405 18.61 -11.20 -12.15
N THR A 406 19.17 -10.26 -12.91
CA THR A 406 19.77 -9.05 -12.34
C THR A 406 18.73 -7.95 -12.11
N GLY A 407 17.56 -8.04 -12.75
CA GLY A 407 16.46 -7.08 -12.65
C GLY A 407 15.14 -7.73 -13.06
N ILE A 408 14.02 -7.18 -12.60
CA ILE A 408 12.67 -7.72 -12.85
C ILE A 408 11.75 -6.62 -13.38
N VAL A 409 10.98 -6.95 -14.42
CA VAL A 409 10.02 -6.04 -15.06
C VAL A 409 8.70 -6.77 -15.21
N THR A 410 7.61 -6.16 -14.73
CA THR A 410 6.26 -6.67 -14.96
C THR A 410 5.33 -5.64 -15.60
N ASP A 411 4.51 -6.07 -16.54
CA ASP A 411 3.49 -5.22 -17.16
C ASP A 411 2.36 -4.85 -16.19
N GLU A 412 2.02 -5.77 -15.30
CA GLU A 412 0.98 -5.59 -14.29
C GLU A 412 1.56 -5.56 -12.87
N GLY A 413 0.76 -5.05 -11.94
CA GLY A 413 1.04 -5.06 -10.50
C GLY A 413 1.44 -3.71 -9.93
N GLY A 414 1.01 -3.44 -8.70
CA GLY A 414 1.37 -2.25 -7.92
C GLY A 414 2.48 -2.50 -6.90
N MET A 415 2.75 -1.50 -6.05
CA MET A 415 3.81 -1.51 -5.04
C MET A 415 3.72 -2.61 -3.98
N THR A 416 2.58 -3.30 -3.87
CA THR A 416 2.30 -4.40 -2.94
C THR A 416 2.19 -5.76 -3.62
N SER A 417 2.43 -5.82 -4.94
CA SER A 417 2.34 -7.06 -5.72
C SER A 417 3.40 -8.10 -5.33
N HIS A 418 3.19 -9.36 -5.71
CA HIS A 418 4.17 -10.44 -5.51
C HIS A 418 5.55 -10.07 -6.08
N ALA A 419 5.57 -9.48 -7.28
CA ALA A 419 6.79 -9.00 -7.93
C ALA A 419 7.52 -7.97 -7.06
N ALA A 420 6.81 -6.97 -6.55
CA ALA A 420 7.37 -5.92 -5.71
C ALA A 420 7.94 -6.47 -4.39
N ILE A 421 7.20 -7.35 -3.71
CA ILE A 421 7.61 -7.92 -2.41
C ILE A 421 8.88 -8.78 -2.58
N VAL A 422 8.84 -9.76 -3.49
CA VAL A 422 9.97 -10.70 -3.68
C VAL A 422 11.20 -9.98 -4.21
N SER A 423 11.05 -8.98 -5.06
CA SER A 423 12.18 -8.20 -5.59
C SER A 423 12.85 -7.35 -4.51
N ARG A 424 12.09 -6.72 -3.61
CA ARG A 424 12.64 -6.00 -2.45
C ARG A 424 13.40 -6.93 -1.51
N GLU A 425 12.88 -8.14 -1.31
CA GLU A 425 13.54 -9.15 -0.48
C GLU A 425 14.85 -9.64 -1.09
N LEU A 426 14.84 -9.99 -2.39
CA LEU A 426 16.03 -10.37 -3.15
C LEU A 426 17.05 -9.24 -3.27
N GLY A 427 16.61 -7.98 -3.09
CA GLY A 427 17.41 -6.81 -3.43
C GLY A 427 17.68 -6.68 -4.92
N VAL A 428 16.83 -7.31 -5.74
CA VAL A 428 16.89 -7.21 -7.18
C VAL A 428 16.08 -5.97 -7.57
N PRO A 429 16.66 -5.03 -8.34
CA PRO A 429 15.90 -3.87 -8.79
C PRO A 429 14.73 -4.27 -9.66
N ALA A 430 13.58 -3.64 -9.44
CA ALA A 430 12.36 -4.07 -10.10
C ALA A 430 11.41 -2.92 -10.42
N ILE A 431 10.82 -3.02 -11.60
CA ILE A 431 9.81 -2.10 -12.12
C ILE A 431 8.54 -2.91 -12.36
N VAL A 432 7.42 -2.47 -11.81
CA VAL A 432 6.11 -3.13 -11.96
C VAL A 432 5.13 -2.19 -12.63
N GLY A 433 4.09 -2.73 -13.27
CA GLY A 433 3.08 -1.90 -13.93
C GLY A 433 3.58 -1.21 -15.21
N THR A 434 4.56 -1.78 -15.92
CA THR A 434 5.09 -1.20 -17.17
C THR A 434 4.09 -1.20 -18.32
N THR A 435 2.99 -1.95 -18.19
CA THR A 435 1.87 -2.10 -19.16
C THR A 435 2.24 -2.74 -20.50
N ASN A 436 3.44 -2.53 -21.05
CA ASN A 436 3.81 -2.96 -22.39
C ASN A 436 5.25 -3.49 -22.56
N ALA A 437 6.02 -3.67 -21.49
CA ALA A 437 7.40 -4.15 -21.54
C ALA A 437 7.52 -5.49 -22.26
N THR A 438 6.56 -6.42 -22.09
CA THR A 438 6.58 -7.71 -22.81
C THR A 438 6.38 -7.56 -24.32
N THR A 439 5.85 -6.43 -24.78
CA THR A 439 5.60 -6.16 -26.21
C THR A 439 6.64 -5.24 -26.84
N VAL A 440 7.24 -4.34 -26.05
CA VAL A 440 8.23 -3.36 -26.51
C VAL A 440 9.64 -3.95 -26.52
N LEU A 441 9.99 -4.74 -25.51
CA LEU A 441 11.32 -5.32 -25.39
C LEU A 441 11.43 -6.59 -26.24
N GLU A 442 12.55 -6.76 -26.93
CA GLU A 442 12.84 -7.98 -27.68
C GLU A 442 13.60 -9.00 -26.80
N ASP A 443 13.33 -10.29 -26.97
CA ASP A 443 14.06 -11.33 -26.25
C ASP A 443 15.57 -11.27 -26.60
N GLY A 444 16.39 -11.10 -25.57
CA GLY A 444 17.84 -10.92 -25.66
C GLY A 444 18.32 -9.47 -25.84
N GLN A 445 17.41 -8.49 -25.92
CA GLN A 445 17.75 -7.08 -26.07
C GLN A 445 18.55 -6.57 -24.87
N GLN A 446 19.66 -5.89 -25.12
CA GLN A 446 20.44 -5.29 -24.02
C GLN A 446 19.70 -4.07 -23.47
N ILE A 447 19.40 -4.13 -22.17
CA ILE A 447 18.71 -3.06 -21.45
C ILE A 447 19.43 -2.70 -20.15
N THR A 448 19.20 -1.49 -19.67
CA THR A 448 19.58 -1.01 -18.35
C THR A 448 18.32 -0.68 -17.58
N LEU A 449 18.08 -1.36 -16.47
CA LEU A 449 16.95 -1.16 -15.59
C LEU A 449 17.35 -0.26 -14.42
N ASP A 450 16.52 0.73 -14.13
CA ASP A 450 16.64 1.68 -13.03
C ASP A 450 15.39 1.57 -12.15
N GLY A 451 15.49 0.75 -11.10
CA GLY A 451 14.39 0.47 -10.18
C GLY A 451 14.08 1.63 -9.23
N ASP A 452 14.99 2.61 -9.10
CA ASP A 452 14.75 3.84 -8.34
C ASP A 452 13.81 4.78 -9.11
N LYS A 453 14.04 4.92 -10.41
CA LYS A 453 13.26 5.81 -11.29
C LYS A 453 12.10 5.13 -12.01
N GLY A 454 12.04 3.80 -11.97
CA GLY A 454 11.04 3.06 -12.73
C GLY A 454 11.33 3.00 -14.23
N GLN A 455 12.60 3.10 -14.67
CA GLN A 455 12.96 3.26 -16.09
C GLN A 455 13.77 2.09 -16.66
N ILE A 456 13.55 1.77 -17.94
CA ILE A 456 14.30 0.78 -18.72
C ILE A 456 14.94 1.47 -19.93
N LEU A 457 16.26 1.56 -19.96
CA LEU A 457 17.03 2.22 -21.02
C LEU A 457 17.67 1.20 -21.97
N ALA A 458 17.98 1.63 -23.19
CA ALA A 458 18.60 0.85 -24.24
C ALA A 458 20.12 0.72 -24.03
N GLY A 459 20.63 -0.49 -24.23
CA GLY A 459 22.06 -0.77 -24.14
C GLY A 459 22.53 -1.10 -22.72
N LYS A 460 23.84 -1.30 -22.60
CA LYS A 460 24.52 -1.49 -21.31
C LYS A 460 25.16 -0.17 -20.91
N THR A 461 24.51 0.55 -20.01
CA THR A 461 25.12 1.74 -19.40
C THR A 461 25.03 1.63 -17.90
N VAL A 462 25.98 0.89 -17.33
CA VAL A 462 26.36 1.01 -15.93
C VAL A 462 27.84 1.31 -15.94
N GLU A 463 28.22 2.59 -15.84
CA GLU A 463 29.55 2.91 -15.35
C GLU A 463 29.59 2.43 -13.90
N THR A 464 30.36 1.38 -13.66
CA THR A 464 30.66 0.84 -12.34
C THR A 464 31.68 1.77 -11.71
N ASP A 465 31.23 2.88 -11.14
CA ASP A 465 31.91 3.46 -9.99
C ASP A 465 31.40 2.73 -8.75
N GLU A 466 31.81 1.47 -8.65
CA GLU A 466 32.11 0.70 -7.44
C GLU A 466 32.46 -0.72 -7.92
N GLU A 467 33.70 -0.87 -8.42
CA GLU A 467 34.41 -2.10 -8.15
C GLU A 467 34.27 -2.32 -6.64
N THR A 468 33.58 -3.38 -6.25
CA THR A 468 33.70 -3.96 -4.93
C THR A 468 35.18 -4.30 -4.76
N GLU A 469 35.94 -3.35 -4.21
CA GLU A 469 37.19 -3.66 -3.56
C GLU A 469 36.87 -4.82 -2.60
N PRO A 470 37.64 -5.92 -2.62
CA PRO A 470 37.44 -6.98 -1.66
C PRO A 470 37.57 -6.32 -0.28
N VAL A 471 36.48 -6.33 0.49
CA VAL A 471 36.50 -5.94 1.89
C VAL A 471 37.33 -6.99 2.62
N GLU A 472 38.66 -6.86 2.52
CA GLU A 472 39.55 -7.33 3.55
C GLU A 472 39.26 -6.49 4.80
N ASP A 473 38.64 -7.15 5.79
CA ASP A 473 38.70 -6.84 7.21
C ASP A 473 38.42 -5.37 7.63
N VAL A 474 37.25 -4.84 7.30
CA VAL A 474 36.57 -3.91 8.21
C VAL A 474 35.09 -4.23 8.24
N ARG A 475 34.66 -4.98 9.27
CA ARG A 475 33.25 -5.15 9.62
C ARG A 475 32.56 -3.77 9.54
N PRO A 476 31.46 -3.59 8.79
CA PRO A 476 30.73 -2.34 8.84
C PRO A 476 30.37 -2.07 10.30
N GLN A 477 30.68 -0.87 10.79
CA GLN A 477 30.15 -0.42 12.06
C GLN A 477 28.64 -0.31 11.86
N SER A 478 27.91 -1.38 12.20
CA SER A 478 26.45 -1.36 12.19
C SER A 478 25.99 -0.11 12.93
N PRO A 479 25.09 0.70 12.36
CA PRO A 479 24.48 1.80 13.09
C PRO A 479 23.91 1.27 14.40
N VAL A 480 24.10 2.03 15.48
CA VAL A 480 23.81 1.56 16.84
C VAL A 480 22.33 1.23 16.97
N LYS A 481 22.02 -0.07 17.02
CA LYS A 481 20.66 -0.58 17.28
C LYS A 481 20.10 0.08 18.54
N PRO A 482 18.88 0.64 18.51
CA PRO A 482 18.21 1.11 19.71
C PRO A 482 18.01 -0.06 20.69
N MET A 483 18.31 0.16 21.97
CA MET A 483 17.96 -0.80 23.02
C MET A 483 16.45 -0.80 23.22
N THR A 484 15.81 -1.93 22.92
CA THR A 484 14.38 -2.20 23.09
C THR A 484 14.19 -3.47 23.93
N ALA A 485 13.06 -3.57 24.63
CA ALA A 485 12.65 -4.79 25.33
C ALA A 485 11.95 -5.77 24.38
N THR A 486 11.07 -5.27 23.51
CA THR A 486 10.50 -6.02 22.39
C THR A 486 11.56 -6.21 21.32
N GLU A 487 11.78 -7.46 20.91
CA GLU A 487 12.72 -7.80 19.84
C GLU A 487 12.13 -7.40 18.48
N VAL A 488 12.96 -6.86 17.58
CA VAL A 488 12.56 -6.59 16.20
C VAL A 488 13.27 -7.55 15.27
N LYS A 489 12.49 -8.51 14.78
CA LYS A 489 12.92 -9.56 13.85
C LYS A 489 12.58 -9.17 12.41
N VAL A 490 13.03 -9.98 11.47
CA VAL A 490 12.81 -9.76 10.04
C VAL A 490 12.08 -10.95 9.41
N ASN A 491 11.21 -10.66 8.44
CA ASN A 491 10.58 -11.66 7.57
C ASN A 491 11.54 -11.99 6.41
N VAL A 492 11.76 -13.28 6.15
CA VAL A 492 12.62 -13.77 5.07
C VAL A 492 11.84 -14.83 4.30
N SER A 493 11.45 -14.57 3.06
CA SER A 493 10.71 -15.57 2.28
C SER A 493 11.63 -16.53 1.53
N ILE A 494 12.91 -16.18 1.36
CA ILE A 494 13.90 -16.95 0.58
C ILE A 494 15.30 -16.91 1.21
N PRO A 495 16.08 -18.01 1.15
CA PRO A 495 17.40 -18.07 1.77
C PRO A 495 18.41 -17.00 1.31
N GLU A 496 18.36 -16.61 0.04
CA GLU A 496 19.32 -15.69 -0.57
C GLU A 496 19.21 -14.27 -0.01
N ALA A 497 18.06 -13.90 0.56
CA ALA A 497 17.87 -12.63 1.22
C ALA A 497 18.50 -12.57 2.63
N ALA A 498 19.05 -13.68 3.15
CA ALA A 498 19.51 -13.78 4.52
C ALA A 498 20.61 -12.78 4.89
N GLU A 499 21.62 -12.61 4.04
CA GLU A 499 22.73 -11.68 4.29
C GLU A 499 22.21 -10.23 4.39
N ARG A 500 21.39 -9.82 3.43
CA ARG A 500 20.74 -8.50 3.41
C ARG A 500 19.85 -8.31 4.63
N ALA A 501 19.05 -9.32 4.98
CA ALA A 501 18.19 -9.30 6.16
C ALA A 501 19.02 -9.18 7.45
N ALA A 502 20.13 -9.90 7.56
CA ALA A 502 21.03 -9.83 8.71
C ALA A 502 21.69 -8.44 8.86
N ALA A 503 22.04 -7.80 7.74
CA ALA A 503 22.65 -6.47 7.68
C ALA A 503 21.74 -5.34 8.18
N THR A 504 20.42 -5.56 8.24
CA THR A 504 19.46 -4.60 8.82
C THR A 504 19.70 -4.34 10.31
N GLY A 505 20.35 -5.28 11.01
CA GLY A 505 20.50 -5.26 12.46
C GLY A 505 19.30 -5.86 13.21
N ALA A 506 18.45 -6.64 12.54
CA ALA A 506 17.36 -7.40 13.16
C ALA A 506 17.85 -8.38 14.24
N ASP A 507 17.01 -8.61 15.24
CA ASP A 507 17.25 -9.50 16.38
C ASP A 507 17.17 -10.98 16.06
N GLY A 508 16.70 -11.33 14.86
CA GLY A 508 16.48 -12.69 14.40
C GLY A 508 15.57 -12.71 13.18
N VAL A 509 15.26 -13.89 12.67
CA VAL A 509 14.24 -14.11 11.66
C VAL A 509 12.97 -14.59 12.35
N GLY A 510 11.89 -13.83 12.20
CA GLY A 510 10.61 -14.17 12.81
C GLY A 510 9.73 -15.04 11.92
N LEU A 511 10.01 -15.07 10.62
CA LEU A 511 9.36 -15.96 9.66
C LEU A 511 10.33 -16.28 8.51
N LEU A 512 10.73 -17.55 8.41
CA LEU A 512 11.29 -18.18 7.22
C LEU A 512 10.28 -19.18 6.65
N ARG A 513 9.88 -18.99 5.40
CA ARG A 513 8.89 -19.83 4.72
C ARG A 513 9.55 -21.00 3.99
N THR A 514 9.20 -22.24 4.33
CA THR A 514 9.71 -23.41 3.58
C THR A 514 8.96 -23.63 2.27
N GLU A 515 7.73 -23.10 2.13
CA GLU A 515 6.93 -23.23 0.92
C GLU A 515 7.71 -22.78 -0.32
N HIS A 516 8.37 -21.62 -0.26
CA HIS A 516 9.16 -21.12 -1.40
C HIS A 516 10.32 -22.04 -1.77
N MET A 517 10.95 -22.71 -0.79
CA MET A 517 12.00 -23.70 -1.06
C MET A 517 11.43 -24.91 -1.77
N ILE A 518 10.26 -25.40 -1.34
CA ILE A 518 9.60 -26.59 -1.89
C ILE A 518 9.03 -26.32 -3.28
N LEU A 519 8.31 -25.21 -3.47
CA LEU A 519 7.74 -24.82 -4.76
C LEU A 519 8.84 -24.58 -5.82
N SER A 520 9.99 -24.06 -5.40
CA SER A 520 11.16 -23.86 -6.28
C SER A 520 11.71 -25.15 -6.89
N LEU A 521 11.37 -26.33 -6.34
CA LEU A 521 11.74 -27.63 -6.90
C LEU A 521 10.93 -27.98 -8.16
N ASN A 522 9.87 -27.22 -8.46
CA ASN A 522 8.95 -27.41 -9.58
C ASN A 522 8.29 -28.81 -9.63
N ARG A 523 8.25 -29.49 -8.48
CA ARG A 523 7.72 -30.84 -8.27
C ARG A 523 7.05 -30.91 -6.91
N THR A 524 5.98 -31.68 -6.78
CA THR A 524 5.42 -31.97 -5.45
C THR A 524 6.44 -32.74 -4.61
N PRO A 525 6.46 -32.62 -3.26
CA PRO A 525 7.37 -33.36 -2.40
C PRO A 525 7.37 -34.87 -2.69
N ALA A 526 6.18 -35.45 -2.87
CA ALA A 526 6.05 -36.88 -3.18
C ALA A 526 6.71 -37.25 -4.52
N LYS A 527 6.55 -36.40 -5.55
CA LYS A 527 7.16 -36.61 -6.86
C LYS A 527 8.68 -36.43 -6.81
N PHE A 528 9.16 -35.37 -6.18
CA PHE A 528 10.59 -35.13 -6.00
C PHE A 528 11.27 -36.29 -5.26
N ILE A 529 10.68 -36.75 -4.16
CA ILE A 529 11.19 -37.91 -3.40
C ILE A 529 11.18 -39.19 -4.26
N ALA A 530 10.16 -39.40 -5.09
CA ALA A 530 10.09 -40.56 -5.96
C ALA A 530 11.19 -40.55 -7.04
N ASP A 531 11.52 -39.37 -7.58
CA ASP A 531 12.48 -39.21 -8.67
C ASP A 531 13.93 -39.13 -8.17
N GLU A 532 14.20 -38.30 -7.16
CA GLU A 532 15.55 -37.96 -6.68
C GLU A 532 15.90 -38.62 -5.33
N GLY A 533 14.91 -39.14 -4.60
CA GLY A 533 15.08 -39.80 -3.32
C GLY A 533 14.88 -38.89 -2.10
N VAL A 534 14.61 -39.52 -0.94
CA VAL A 534 14.38 -38.82 0.34
C VAL A 534 15.56 -37.95 0.74
N ASP A 535 16.78 -38.49 0.66
CA ASP A 535 17.98 -37.77 1.10
C ASP A 535 18.18 -36.46 0.33
N ALA A 536 17.88 -36.44 -0.98
CA ALA A 536 17.97 -35.23 -1.80
C ALA A 536 16.96 -34.17 -1.33
N TYR A 537 15.70 -34.58 -1.11
CA TYR A 537 14.65 -33.66 -0.63
C TYR A 537 15.01 -33.04 0.73
N VAL A 538 15.47 -33.87 1.66
CA VAL A 538 15.89 -33.42 2.99
C VAL A 538 17.08 -32.47 2.90
N GLU A 539 18.05 -32.76 2.03
CA GLU A 539 19.24 -31.90 1.86
C GLU A 539 18.88 -30.52 1.31
N GLU A 540 17.94 -30.40 0.37
CA GLU A 540 17.46 -29.10 -0.13
C GLU A 540 16.90 -28.22 0.99
N LEU A 541 16.10 -28.80 1.89
CA LEU A 541 15.57 -28.08 3.05
C LEU A 541 16.67 -27.72 4.06
N VAL A 542 17.59 -28.66 4.33
CA VAL A 542 18.72 -28.42 5.23
C VAL A 542 19.60 -27.29 4.71
N ASP A 543 19.98 -27.31 3.43
CA ASP A 543 20.85 -26.31 2.84
C ASP A 543 20.18 -24.93 2.80
N GLY A 544 18.90 -24.87 2.43
CA GLY A 544 18.11 -23.64 2.42
C GLY A 544 17.97 -23.01 3.81
N ILE A 545 17.61 -23.79 4.83
CA ILE A 545 17.47 -23.29 6.21
C ILE A 545 18.84 -22.94 6.81
N ARG A 546 19.87 -23.77 6.56
CA ARG A 546 21.24 -23.55 7.06
C ARG A 546 21.79 -22.20 6.60
N GLY A 547 21.60 -21.86 5.33
CA GLY A 547 22.09 -20.58 4.78
C GLY A 547 21.55 -19.36 5.55
N VAL A 548 20.29 -19.42 5.98
CA VAL A 548 19.69 -18.37 6.82
C VAL A 548 20.18 -18.46 8.27
N ALA A 549 20.23 -19.67 8.82
CA ALA A 549 20.65 -19.90 10.21
C ALA A 549 22.09 -19.43 10.48
N ASP A 550 22.99 -19.60 9.51
CA ASP A 550 24.38 -19.16 9.56
C ASP A 550 24.49 -17.62 9.70
N GLU A 551 23.76 -16.86 8.87
CA GLU A 551 23.84 -15.39 8.89
C GLU A 551 23.25 -14.76 10.14
N PHE A 552 22.28 -15.44 10.74
CA PHE A 552 21.68 -14.97 11.97
C PHE A 552 22.40 -15.46 13.22
N TYR A 553 23.21 -16.52 13.16
CA TYR A 553 23.80 -17.13 14.35
C TYR A 553 24.54 -16.12 15.27
N PRO A 554 24.26 -16.10 16.59
CA PRO A 554 23.38 -17.01 17.35
C PRO A 554 21.92 -16.53 17.49
N ARG A 555 21.48 -15.53 16.72
CA ARG A 555 20.09 -15.01 16.74
C ARG A 555 19.10 -16.06 16.24
N PRO A 556 17.87 -16.09 16.79
CA PRO A 556 16.86 -17.09 16.43
C PRO A 556 16.39 -16.97 14.97
N VAL A 557 16.08 -18.11 14.36
CA VAL A 557 15.49 -18.24 13.02
C VAL A 557 14.26 -19.12 13.11
N ARG A 558 13.08 -18.51 13.09
CA ARG A 558 11.78 -19.22 13.08
C ARG A 558 11.44 -19.68 11.69
N VAL A 559 11.36 -20.99 11.51
CA VAL A 559 11.07 -21.64 10.24
C VAL A 559 9.66 -22.23 10.29
N ARG A 560 8.80 -21.76 9.39
CA ARG A 560 7.45 -22.28 9.22
C ARG A 560 7.49 -23.52 8.35
N THR A 561 6.87 -24.61 8.80
CA THR A 561 6.69 -25.83 8.00
C THR A 561 5.70 -25.61 6.85
N LEU A 562 5.65 -26.53 5.89
CA LEU A 562 4.88 -26.38 4.65
C LEU A 562 3.41 -25.91 4.85
N ASP A 563 3.06 -24.84 4.15
CA ASP A 563 1.75 -24.18 4.17
C ASP A 563 1.21 -23.84 2.75
N ALA A 564 1.73 -24.46 1.68
CA ALA A 564 1.22 -24.16 0.34
C ALA A 564 -0.18 -24.77 0.09
N PRO A 565 -1.13 -24.00 -0.49
CA PRO A 565 -2.46 -24.48 -0.86
C PRO A 565 -2.44 -25.43 -2.07
N THR A 566 -3.57 -26.10 -2.30
CA THR A 566 -3.68 -27.18 -3.30
C THR A 566 -3.59 -26.67 -4.75
N ASP A 567 -4.06 -25.46 -5.01
CA ASP A 567 -3.97 -24.78 -6.31
C ASP A 567 -2.53 -24.44 -6.70
N GLU A 568 -1.65 -24.12 -5.74
CA GLU A 568 -0.21 -23.99 -5.99
C GLU A 568 0.40 -25.35 -6.34
N PHE A 569 0.10 -26.41 -5.56
CA PHE A 569 0.63 -27.74 -5.84
C PHE A 569 0.17 -28.33 -7.17
N ARG A 570 -1.05 -28.02 -7.62
CA ARG A 570 -1.61 -28.47 -8.92
C ARG A 570 -0.80 -27.98 -10.12
N GLN A 571 -0.03 -26.91 -9.95
CA GLN A 571 0.80 -26.35 -11.01
C GLN A 571 2.16 -27.05 -11.13
N LEU A 572 2.55 -27.85 -10.13
CA LEU A 572 3.83 -28.57 -10.10
C LEU A 572 3.75 -29.93 -10.80
N GLU A 573 4.90 -30.43 -11.25
CA GLU A 573 5.01 -31.81 -11.71
C GLU A 573 4.66 -32.79 -10.57
N GLY A 574 3.73 -33.71 -10.81
CA GLY A 574 3.20 -34.62 -9.79
C GLY A 574 2.03 -34.05 -8.98
N GLY A 575 1.52 -32.86 -9.34
CA GLY A 575 0.36 -32.20 -8.73
C GLY A 575 -0.98 -32.63 -9.33
N GLU A 576 -1.01 -33.54 -10.30
CA GLU A 576 -2.23 -33.90 -11.02
C GLU A 576 -3.28 -34.60 -10.15
N GLU A 577 -2.85 -35.20 -9.04
CA GLU A 577 -3.71 -35.88 -8.07
C GLU A 577 -4.14 -34.95 -6.91
N GLU A 578 -3.68 -33.71 -6.88
CA GLU A 578 -4.10 -32.74 -5.86
C GLU A 578 -5.61 -32.42 -6.00
N PRO A 579 -6.35 -32.37 -4.88
CA PRO A 579 -7.78 -32.13 -4.92
C PRO A 579 -8.09 -30.74 -5.50
N ASP A 580 -9.19 -30.66 -6.24
CA ASP A 580 -9.73 -29.39 -6.73
C ASP A 580 -10.62 -28.79 -5.64
N GLU A 581 -10.19 -27.69 -5.02
CA GLU A 581 -10.88 -27.05 -3.91
C GLU A 581 -11.51 -25.73 -4.36
N HIS A 582 -12.78 -25.52 -4.02
CA HIS A 582 -13.47 -24.26 -4.32
C HIS A 582 -12.88 -23.05 -3.60
N ASN A 583 -12.27 -23.25 -2.42
CA ASN A 583 -11.64 -22.20 -1.62
C ASN A 583 -10.31 -22.72 -1.06
N PRO A 584 -9.23 -22.73 -1.86
CA PRO A 584 -7.93 -23.30 -1.45
C PRO A 584 -7.35 -22.66 -0.18
N MET A 585 -7.63 -21.36 0.05
CA MET A 585 -7.20 -20.66 1.27
C MET A 585 -7.82 -21.23 2.56
N LEU A 586 -8.98 -21.88 2.48
CA LEU A 586 -9.62 -22.55 3.62
C LEU A 586 -9.34 -24.06 3.64
N GLY A 587 -8.61 -24.56 2.65
CA GLY A 587 -8.57 -25.96 2.25
C GLY A 587 -7.45 -26.79 2.87
N TYR A 588 -6.92 -27.71 2.06
CA TYR A 588 -5.98 -28.76 2.42
C TYR A 588 -4.52 -28.29 2.36
N ARG A 589 -4.10 -27.55 3.39
CA ARG A 589 -2.74 -26.98 3.56
C ARG A 589 -2.26 -27.01 5.01
N GLY A 590 -1.05 -26.50 5.25
CA GLY A 590 -0.50 -26.31 6.59
C GLY A 590 -0.43 -27.59 7.42
N ILE A 591 -0.72 -27.47 8.71
CA ILE A 591 -0.72 -28.63 9.62
C ILE A 591 -1.75 -29.70 9.23
N ARG A 592 -2.85 -29.34 8.58
CA ARG A 592 -3.89 -30.30 8.15
C ARG A 592 -3.32 -31.31 7.16
N ARG A 593 -2.53 -30.80 6.20
CA ARG A 593 -1.79 -31.60 5.22
C ARG A 593 -0.69 -32.42 5.89
N SER A 594 0.08 -31.79 6.78
CA SER A 594 1.17 -32.43 7.52
C SER A 594 0.69 -33.62 8.37
N LEU A 595 -0.47 -33.49 9.01
CA LEU A 595 -1.07 -34.52 9.86
C LEU A 595 -1.81 -35.62 9.09
N ASP A 596 -2.30 -35.34 7.88
CA ASP A 596 -2.89 -36.35 6.98
C ASP A 596 -1.82 -37.13 6.20
N ARG A 597 -0.68 -36.47 5.89
CA ARG A 597 0.49 -37.04 5.21
C ARG A 597 1.74 -37.04 6.10
N PRO A 598 1.72 -37.77 7.23
CA PRO A 598 2.86 -37.85 8.14
C PRO A 598 4.10 -38.48 7.48
N ASP A 599 3.91 -39.25 6.40
CA ASP A 599 5.00 -39.82 5.60
C ASP A 599 5.86 -38.73 4.94
N VAL A 600 5.24 -37.67 4.42
CA VAL A 600 5.95 -36.53 3.81
C VAL A 600 6.47 -35.60 4.89
N PHE A 601 5.64 -35.29 5.89
CA PHE A 601 6.00 -34.38 6.98
C PHE A 601 7.20 -34.89 7.80
N ALA A 602 7.35 -36.21 7.95
CA ALA A 602 8.52 -36.79 8.61
C ALA A 602 9.85 -36.40 7.95
N HIS A 603 9.86 -36.12 6.64
CA HIS A 603 11.07 -35.68 5.92
C HIS A 603 11.38 -34.19 6.17
N GLU A 604 10.37 -33.33 6.31
CA GLU A 604 10.58 -31.95 6.79
C GLU A 604 11.17 -31.96 8.21
N LEU A 605 10.61 -32.78 9.11
CA LEU A 605 11.14 -32.94 10.48
C LEU A 605 12.56 -33.55 10.49
N GLU A 606 12.88 -34.44 9.55
CA GLU A 606 14.23 -34.96 9.40
C GLU A 606 15.24 -33.85 9.06
N ALA A 607 14.86 -32.87 8.24
CA ALA A 607 15.70 -31.72 7.93
C ALA A 607 16.03 -30.90 9.19
N PHE A 608 15.02 -30.60 10.02
CA PHE A 608 15.22 -29.96 11.32
C PHE A 608 16.14 -30.77 12.24
N ARG A 609 15.93 -32.08 12.35
CA ARG A 609 16.81 -32.94 13.15
C ARG A 609 18.26 -32.88 12.65
N ARG A 610 18.49 -32.93 11.33
CA ARG A 610 19.86 -32.84 10.76
C ARG A 610 20.50 -31.49 11.10
N LEU A 611 19.77 -30.39 11.05
CA LEU A 611 20.26 -29.07 11.47
C LEU A 611 20.63 -29.05 12.95
N TYR A 612 19.81 -29.64 13.81
CA TYR A 612 20.11 -29.77 15.24
C TYR A 612 21.34 -30.65 15.52
N ASP A 613 21.54 -31.73 14.76
CA ASP A 613 22.73 -32.58 14.86
C ASP A 613 24.01 -31.84 14.41
N LEU A 614 23.87 -30.86 13.51
CA LEU A 614 24.94 -29.95 13.08
C LEU A 614 25.20 -28.81 14.09
N GLY A 615 24.35 -28.63 15.10
CA GLY A 615 24.50 -27.64 16.17
C GLY A 615 23.76 -26.32 15.95
N TYR A 616 22.82 -26.25 15.01
CA TYR A 616 21.96 -25.07 14.80
C TYR A 616 20.85 -25.00 15.86
N ASP A 617 21.25 -24.70 17.08
CA ASP A 617 20.33 -24.57 18.23
C ASP A 617 19.46 -23.30 18.15
N ASN A 618 19.75 -22.38 17.22
CA ASN A 618 19.00 -21.15 16.97
C ASN A 618 17.86 -21.31 15.95
N VAL A 619 17.68 -22.49 15.36
CA VAL A 619 16.54 -22.78 14.46
C VAL A 619 15.32 -23.16 15.32
N GLU A 620 14.19 -22.52 15.08
CA GLU A 620 12.94 -22.73 15.81
C GLU A 620 11.84 -23.21 14.85
N ILE A 621 11.04 -24.21 15.24
CA ILE A 621 9.97 -24.77 14.38
C ILE A 621 8.67 -24.02 14.62
N MET A 622 7.98 -23.62 13.55
CA MET A 622 6.65 -23.01 13.62
C MET A 622 5.64 -23.79 12.77
N LEU A 623 4.53 -24.19 13.38
CA LEU A 623 3.48 -24.97 12.72
C LEU A 623 2.33 -24.06 12.27
N PRO A 624 1.98 -24.02 10.97
CA PRO A 624 0.91 -23.20 10.41
C PRO A 624 -0.48 -23.85 10.51
N LEU A 625 -1.52 -23.03 10.53
CA LEU A 625 -2.93 -23.36 10.38
C LEU A 625 -3.46 -24.33 11.44
N VAL A 626 -2.84 -24.28 12.62
CA VAL A 626 -3.28 -24.99 13.82
C VAL A 626 -4.66 -24.48 14.23
N ASN A 627 -5.58 -25.37 14.57
CA ASN A 627 -6.90 -24.99 15.04
C ASN A 627 -7.05 -25.12 16.55
N ASP A 628 -6.43 -26.13 17.15
CA ASP A 628 -6.63 -26.49 18.56
C ASP A 628 -5.43 -27.28 19.14
N ALA A 629 -5.52 -27.62 20.43
CA ALA A 629 -4.48 -28.35 21.13
C ALA A 629 -4.27 -29.79 20.62
N GLU A 630 -5.24 -30.43 19.97
CA GLU A 630 -5.04 -31.78 19.41
C GLU A 630 -4.07 -31.76 18.24
N ASP A 631 -4.13 -30.73 17.39
CA ASP A 631 -3.13 -30.50 16.34
C ASP A 631 -1.72 -30.36 16.96
N VAL A 632 -1.60 -29.64 18.09
CA VAL A 632 -0.34 -29.47 18.84
C VAL A 632 0.17 -30.79 19.41
N TYR A 633 -0.69 -31.57 20.09
CA TYR A 633 -0.30 -32.88 20.65
C TYR A 633 0.17 -33.85 19.57
N ARG A 634 -0.54 -33.91 18.44
CA ARG A 634 -0.18 -34.80 17.34
C ARG A 634 1.15 -34.40 16.71
N SER A 635 1.37 -33.09 16.53
CA SER A 635 2.61 -32.56 15.96
C SER A 635 3.80 -32.77 16.90
N LYS A 636 3.62 -32.53 18.21
CA LYS A 636 4.63 -32.84 19.25
C LYS A 636 5.06 -34.29 19.18
N ARG A 637 4.11 -35.23 19.09
CA ARG A 637 4.42 -36.66 18.95
C ARG A 637 5.21 -36.96 17.68
N LEU A 638 4.87 -36.37 16.54
CA LEU A 638 5.60 -36.60 15.28
C LEU A 638 7.03 -36.02 15.34
N MET A 639 7.23 -34.87 15.98
CA MET A 639 8.57 -34.32 16.24
C MET A 639 9.42 -35.25 17.12
N GLU A 640 8.84 -35.76 18.21
CA GLU A 640 9.51 -36.72 19.09
C GLU A 640 9.84 -38.04 18.36
N GLU A 641 8.91 -38.56 17.55
CA GLU A 641 9.12 -39.75 16.71
C GLU A 641 10.21 -39.53 15.66
N ALA A 642 10.31 -38.31 15.11
CA ALA A 642 11.37 -37.91 14.20
C ALA A 642 12.73 -37.70 14.90
N GLY A 643 12.77 -37.72 16.25
CA GLY A 643 13.99 -37.58 17.05
C GLY A 643 14.34 -36.15 17.46
N ILE A 644 13.38 -35.23 17.37
CA ILE A 644 13.50 -33.85 17.86
C ILE A 644 13.11 -33.82 19.34
N ASP A 645 14.01 -33.31 20.19
CA ASP A 645 13.78 -33.17 21.63
C ASP A 645 13.05 -31.84 21.91
N THR A 646 11.72 -31.89 22.01
CA THR A 646 10.83 -30.74 22.17
C THR A 646 10.98 -30.01 23.51
N GLU A 647 11.72 -30.58 24.46
CA GLU A 647 12.08 -29.91 25.73
C GLU A 647 13.39 -29.12 25.63
N LYS A 648 14.15 -29.32 24.54
CA LYS A 648 15.42 -28.62 24.27
C LYS A 648 15.35 -27.67 23.08
N ARG A 649 14.44 -27.92 22.15
CA ARG A 649 14.30 -27.16 20.91
C ARG A 649 13.09 -26.26 21.03
N THR A 650 13.27 -24.99 20.75
CA THR A 650 12.18 -24.02 20.73
C THR A 650 11.26 -24.31 19.56
N TRP A 651 9.97 -24.43 19.83
CA TRP A 651 8.95 -24.63 18.80
C TRP A 651 7.63 -23.98 19.20
N GLY A 652 6.80 -23.70 18.20
CA GLY A 652 5.58 -22.97 18.40
C GLY A 652 4.58 -23.14 17.28
N VAL A 653 3.52 -22.35 17.36
CA VAL A 653 2.41 -22.39 16.41
C VAL A 653 2.13 -21.01 15.85
N MET A 654 1.59 -20.98 14.64
CA MET A 654 1.03 -19.77 14.09
C MET A 654 -0.44 -19.64 14.54
N ILE A 655 -0.77 -18.51 15.14
CA ILE A 655 -2.13 -18.11 15.52
C ILE A 655 -2.71 -17.34 14.34
N GLU A 656 -3.43 -18.06 13.51
CA GLU A 656 -3.96 -17.53 12.24
C GLU A 656 -5.39 -17.95 11.96
N THR A 657 -6.03 -18.65 12.89
CA THR A 657 -7.47 -18.92 12.87
C THR A 657 -8.14 -18.38 14.13
N PRO A 658 -9.41 -17.93 14.07
CA PRO A 658 -10.15 -17.56 15.27
C PRO A 658 -10.20 -18.70 16.30
N ALA A 659 -10.26 -19.95 15.85
CA ALA A 659 -10.21 -21.12 16.72
C ALA A 659 -8.88 -21.19 17.49
N SER A 660 -7.75 -21.00 16.81
CA SER A 660 -6.43 -20.97 17.44
C SER A 660 -6.28 -19.84 18.45
N ALA A 661 -6.79 -18.64 18.12
CA ALA A 661 -6.73 -17.51 19.04
C ALA A 661 -7.56 -17.77 20.31
N LEU A 662 -8.78 -18.29 20.16
CA LEU A 662 -9.67 -18.62 21.29
C LEU A 662 -9.18 -19.83 22.11
N GLY A 663 -8.46 -20.76 21.48
CA GLY A 663 -7.95 -21.99 22.10
C GLY A 663 -6.49 -21.92 22.57
N VAL A 664 -5.87 -20.73 22.59
CA VAL A 664 -4.42 -20.61 22.83
C VAL A 664 -3.96 -21.11 24.19
N GLU A 665 -4.80 -20.99 25.21
CA GLU A 665 -4.49 -21.48 26.57
C GLU A 665 -4.26 -23.00 26.60
N GLU A 666 -5.09 -23.75 25.86
CA GLU A 666 -4.95 -25.21 25.78
C GLU A 666 -3.71 -25.62 24.95
N MET A 667 -3.31 -24.78 23.98
CA MET A 667 -2.10 -24.98 23.20
C MET A 667 -0.84 -24.65 24.01
N ALA A 668 -0.89 -23.60 24.84
CA ALA A 668 0.15 -23.27 25.81
C ALA A 668 0.37 -24.44 26.80
N ASP A 669 -0.71 -24.99 27.36
CA ASP A 669 -0.66 -26.17 28.23
C ASP A 669 -0.09 -27.42 27.54
N ALA A 670 -0.25 -27.53 26.21
CA ALA A 670 0.33 -28.61 25.41
C ALA A 670 1.86 -28.47 25.24
N GLY A 671 2.42 -27.31 25.59
CA GLY A 671 3.86 -27.07 25.73
C GLY A 671 4.51 -26.42 24.51
N ILE A 672 3.82 -25.49 23.84
CA ILE A 672 4.43 -24.59 22.85
C ILE A 672 5.32 -23.57 23.57
N ASP A 673 6.44 -23.17 22.96
CA ASP A 673 7.33 -22.14 23.50
C ASP A 673 6.94 -20.74 23.01
N PHE A 674 6.31 -20.65 21.82
CA PHE A 674 5.82 -19.39 21.29
C PHE A 674 4.54 -19.53 20.45
N ALA A 675 3.81 -18.41 20.32
CA ALA A 675 2.64 -18.23 19.49
C ALA A 675 2.87 -17.02 18.55
N SER A 676 2.81 -17.23 17.24
CA SER A 676 3.06 -16.17 16.26
C SER A 676 1.82 -15.82 15.45
N PHE A 677 1.42 -14.55 15.41
CA PHE A 677 0.26 -14.10 14.65
C PHE A 677 0.55 -14.11 13.14
N GLY A 678 -0.24 -14.90 12.40
CA GLY A 678 -0.39 -14.78 10.95
C GLY A 678 -1.55 -13.83 10.65
N THR A 679 -1.33 -12.51 10.70
CA THR A 679 -2.44 -11.54 10.64
C THR A 679 -3.20 -11.56 9.33
N ASN A 680 -2.57 -11.98 8.24
CA ASN A 680 -3.24 -12.12 6.95
C ASN A 680 -4.41 -13.10 7.04
N ASP A 681 -4.17 -14.32 7.51
CA ASP A 681 -5.18 -15.36 7.58
C ASP A 681 -6.11 -15.15 8.79
N LEU A 682 -5.57 -14.66 9.92
CA LEU A 682 -6.38 -14.30 11.08
C LEU A 682 -7.45 -13.26 10.72
N THR A 683 -7.07 -12.23 9.96
CA THR A 683 -7.99 -11.18 9.49
C THR A 683 -8.99 -11.73 8.49
N GLN A 684 -8.53 -12.48 7.48
CA GLN A 684 -9.41 -13.09 6.47
C GLN A 684 -10.50 -13.95 7.13
N TYR A 685 -10.14 -14.78 8.10
CA TYR A 685 -11.08 -15.68 8.75
C TYR A 685 -11.95 -15.01 9.81
N THR A 686 -11.41 -14.02 10.53
CA THR A 686 -12.19 -13.26 11.52
C THR A 686 -13.26 -12.40 10.85
N LEU A 687 -12.92 -11.77 9.73
CA LEU A 687 -13.83 -10.89 8.99
C LEU A 687 -14.62 -11.61 7.90
N ALA A 688 -14.29 -12.88 7.63
CA ALA A 688 -14.81 -13.66 6.50
C ALA A 688 -14.62 -12.92 5.15
N VAL A 689 -13.42 -12.38 4.94
CA VAL A 689 -13.03 -11.62 3.74
C VAL A 689 -11.90 -12.35 3.02
N ASP A 690 -12.04 -12.55 1.72
CA ASP A 690 -10.94 -12.95 0.85
C ASP A 690 -10.26 -11.70 0.30
N ARG A 691 -9.01 -11.45 0.72
CA ARG A 691 -8.25 -10.27 0.30
C ARG A 691 -7.88 -10.28 -1.19
N ASN A 692 -7.96 -11.42 -1.86
CA ASN A 692 -7.72 -11.55 -3.29
C ASN A 692 -9.00 -11.34 -4.12
N ASN A 693 -10.14 -11.16 -3.45
CA ASN A 693 -11.42 -10.92 -4.11
C ASN A 693 -11.73 -9.41 -4.10
N GLU A 694 -11.58 -8.76 -5.25
CA GLU A 694 -11.75 -7.32 -5.44
C GLU A 694 -13.10 -6.76 -4.94
N HIS A 695 -14.16 -7.58 -4.89
CA HIS A 695 -15.47 -7.16 -4.43
C HIS A 695 -15.61 -7.06 -2.90
N VAL A 696 -14.66 -7.60 -2.14
CA VAL A 696 -14.69 -7.61 -0.67
C VAL A 696 -13.33 -7.24 -0.05
N ALA A 697 -12.27 -7.12 -0.84
CA ALA A 697 -10.93 -6.81 -0.37
C ALA A 697 -10.86 -5.44 0.34
N ASP A 698 -11.76 -4.51 0.03
CA ASP A 698 -11.93 -3.23 0.71
C ASP A 698 -12.35 -3.37 2.20
N ARG A 699 -12.88 -4.54 2.58
CA ARG A 699 -13.25 -4.88 3.96
C ARG A 699 -12.12 -5.54 4.74
N PHE A 700 -10.99 -5.84 4.10
CA PHE A 700 -9.83 -6.43 4.76
C PHE A 700 -9.13 -5.37 5.60
N ASP A 701 -9.21 -5.50 6.93
CA ASP A 701 -8.55 -4.58 7.86
C ASP A 701 -7.90 -5.35 9.02
N GLU A 702 -6.57 -5.34 9.06
CA GLU A 702 -5.78 -5.98 10.12
C GLU A 702 -5.86 -5.24 11.46
N LEU A 703 -6.28 -3.98 11.44
CA LEU A 703 -6.50 -3.14 12.63
C LEU A 703 -7.96 -3.18 13.10
N HIS A 704 -8.79 -4.02 12.48
CA HIS A 704 -10.19 -4.16 12.88
C HIS A 704 -10.29 -4.54 14.38
N PRO A 705 -11.20 -3.92 15.17
CA PRO A 705 -11.29 -4.14 16.61
C PRO A 705 -11.42 -5.60 17.03
N ALA A 706 -12.14 -6.42 16.25
CA ALA A 706 -12.24 -7.86 16.49
C ALA A 706 -10.89 -8.60 16.34
N VAL A 707 -10.08 -8.22 15.36
CA VAL A 707 -8.74 -8.81 15.14
C VAL A 707 -7.79 -8.36 16.24
N LEU A 708 -7.78 -7.07 16.57
CA LEU A 708 -6.97 -6.53 17.67
C LEU A 708 -7.35 -7.18 19.01
N ARG A 709 -8.65 -7.40 19.27
CA ARG A 709 -9.11 -8.10 20.48
C ARG A 709 -8.58 -9.53 20.55
N LEU A 710 -8.66 -10.29 19.46
CA LEU A 710 -8.08 -11.64 19.40
C LEU A 710 -6.57 -11.63 19.65
N ILE A 711 -5.85 -10.68 19.06
CA ILE A 711 -4.40 -10.54 19.27
C ILE A 711 -4.09 -10.19 20.72
N GLY A 712 -4.77 -9.20 21.31
CA GLY A 712 -4.59 -8.78 22.70
C GLY A 712 -4.88 -9.90 23.70
N ASP A 713 -6.02 -10.59 23.53
CA ASP A 713 -6.40 -11.73 24.37
C ASP A 713 -5.34 -12.85 24.32
N VAL A 714 -4.80 -13.14 23.13
CA VAL A 714 -3.73 -14.13 22.98
C VAL A 714 -2.44 -13.68 23.65
N ILE A 715 -2.05 -12.41 23.50
CA ILE A 715 -0.86 -11.86 24.18
C ILE A 715 -0.99 -11.98 25.69
N GLU A 716 -2.14 -11.61 26.24
CA GLU A 716 -2.41 -11.73 27.68
C GLU A 716 -2.26 -13.19 28.15
N ARG A 717 -2.95 -14.13 27.48
CA ARG A 717 -2.94 -15.54 27.89
C ARG A 717 -1.58 -16.20 27.73
N CYS A 718 -0.87 -15.96 26.63
CA CYS A 718 0.47 -16.51 26.46
C CYS A 718 1.43 -16.01 27.55
N ARG A 719 1.34 -14.72 27.94
CA ARG A 719 2.15 -14.17 29.03
C ARG A 719 1.86 -14.80 30.39
N GLU A 720 0.61 -15.18 30.66
CA GLU A 720 0.24 -15.91 31.89
C GLU A 720 0.85 -17.33 31.96
N HIS A 721 1.20 -17.88 30.79
CA HIS A 721 1.75 -19.23 30.62
C HIS A 721 3.24 -19.24 30.28
N ASP A 722 3.93 -18.10 30.37
CA ASP A 722 5.34 -17.95 29.98
C ASP A 722 5.63 -18.38 28.52
N VAL A 723 4.66 -18.20 27.61
CA VAL A 723 4.76 -18.44 26.17
C VAL A 723 5.06 -17.13 25.44
N ASP A 724 6.07 -17.13 24.58
CA ASP A 724 6.43 -15.94 23.81
C ASP A 724 5.40 -15.62 22.73
N THR A 725 5.19 -14.33 22.46
CA THR A 725 4.30 -13.91 21.37
C THR A 725 5.03 -13.11 20.31
N SER A 726 4.61 -13.29 19.06
CA SER A 726 5.14 -12.51 17.96
C SER A 726 4.11 -12.23 16.89
N ILE A 727 4.38 -11.23 16.05
CA ILE A 727 3.66 -11.04 14.79
C ILE A 727 4.59 -11.32 13.60
N CYS A 728 4.03 -11.92 12.55
CA CYS A 728 4.69 -12.13 11.27
C CYS A 728 3.87 -11.51 10.13
N GLY A 729 4.55 -11.13 9.05
CA GLY A 729 3.92 -10.55 7.88
C GLY A 729 3.92 -9.01 7.84
N GLN A 730 3.13 -8.45 6.93
CA GLN A 730 3.20 -7.04 6.56
C GLN A 730 2.70 -6.09 7.65
N ALA A 731 1.69 -6.50 8.43
CA ALA A 731 1.18 -5.72 9.57
C ALA A 731 2.26 -5.35 10.59
N GLY A 732 3.27 -6.21 10.80
CA GLY A 732 4.39 -5.93 11.69
C GLY A 732 5.25 -4.72 11.27
N SER A 733 5.08 -4.24 10.03
CA SER A 733 5.75 -3.05 9.51
C SER A 733 4.90 -1.78 9.63
N LYS A 734 3.61 -1.86 10.03
CA LYS A 734 2.70 -0.71 10.17
C LYS A 734 2.87 -0.04 11.55
N PRO A 735 3.14 1.28 11.63
CA PRO A 735 3.36 1.96 12.91
C PRO A 735 2.23 1.80 13.94
N GLU A 736 0.97 1.82 13.50
CA GLU A 736 -0.20 1.66 14.37
C GLU A 736 -0.27 0.28 15.02
N MET A 737 -0.04 -0.77 14.23
CA MET A 737 0.06 -2.15 14.74
C MET A 737 1.24 -2.29 15.70
N VAL A 738 2.40 -1.72 15.37
CA VAL A 738 3.59 -1.72 16.26
C VAL A 738 3.26 -1.09 17.60
N ARG A 739 2.60 0.08 17.61
CA ARG A 739 2.15 0.73 18.85
C ARG A 739 1.22 -0.18 19.65
N PHE A 740 0.19 -0.74 19.00
CA PHE A 740 -0.75 -1.64 19.67
C PHE A 740 -0.03 -2.82 20.32
N LEU A 741 0.78 -3.55 19.56
CA LEU A 741 1.48 -4.75 20.04
C LEU A 741 2.46 -4.48 21.18
N VAL A 742 3.20 -3.37 21.13
CA VAL A 742 4.11 -3.00 22.22
C VAL A 742 3.34 -2.62 23.49
N ASN A 743 2.17 -1.98 23.36
CA ASN A 743 1.32 -1.67 24.52
C ASN A 743 0.71 -2.94 25.16
N GLU A 744 0.26 -3.90 24.35
CA GLU A 744 -0.19 -5.22 24.83
C GLU A 744 0.97 -6.06 25.41
N GLY A 745 2.20 -5.74 25.01
CA GLY A 745 3.45 -6.34 25.48
C GLY A 745 3.79 -7.65 24.78
N VAL A 746 3.76 -7.62 23.45
CA VAL A 746 4.30 -8.68 22.59
C VAL A 746 5.79 -8.92 22.85
N SER A 747 6.27 -10.16 22.72
CA SER A 747 7.70 -10.47 22.87
C SER A 747 8.54 -9.97 21.68
N SER A 748 8.03 -10.13 20.45
CA SER A 748 8.77 -9.73 19.24
C SER A 748 7.89 -9.32 18.05
N ILE A 749 8.40 -8.45 17.18
CA ILE A 749 7.72 -7.98 15.96
C ILE A 749 8.60 -8.30 14.75
N SER A 750 8.04 -8.95 13.74
CA SER A 750 8.76 -9.25 12.49
C SER A 750 8.34 -8.30 11.38
N ALA A 751 9.28 -7.48 10.91
CA ALA A 751 9.06 -6.50 9.86
C ALA A 751 9.66 -6.98 8.53
N ASN A 752 9.31 -6.29 7.43
CA ASN A 752 10.03 -6.46 6.17
C ASN A 752 11.46 -5.94 6.29
N ILE A 753 12.35 -6.44 5.41
CA ILE A 753 13.78 -6.08 5.39
C ILE A 753 14.00 -4.56 5.33
N ASP A 754 13.20 -3.85 4.53
CA ASP A 754 13.26 -2.38 4.37
C ASP A 754 12.70 -1.62 5.57
N ALA A 755 11.72 -2.18 6.28
CA ALA A 755 11.04 -1.53 7.42
C ALA A 755 11.67 -1.81 8.80
N VAL A 756 12.66 -2.71 8.92
CA VAL A 756 13.24 -3.12 10.23
C VAL A 756 13.66 -1.92 11.07
N ARG A 757 14.33 -0.92 10.47
CA ARG A 757 14.85 0.24 11.22
C ARG A 757 13.72 1.13 11.74
N ASP A 758 12.73 1.40 10.92
CA ASP A 758 11.60 2.26 11.30
C ASP A 758 10.81 1.62 12.44
N VAL A 759 10.61 0.30 12.37
CA VAL A 759 9.98 -0.47 13.45
C VAL A 759 10.83 -0.44 14.73
N GLN A 760 12.15 -0.61 14.65
CA GLN A 760 13.06 -0.47 15.80
C GLN A 760 12.95 0.90 16.48
N HIS A 761 12.84 1.97 15.69
CA HIS A 761 12.68 3.33 16.21
C HIS A 761 11.31 3.53 16.86
N GLU A 762 10.25 3.02 16.25
CA GLU A 762 8.89 3.14 16.77
C GLU A 762 8.70 2.33 18.07
N VAL A 763 9.20 1.09 18.12
CA VAL A 763 9.21 0.26 19.35
C VAL A 763 9.89 1.02 20.49
N LYS A 764 11.09 1.55 20.25
CA LYS A 764 11.81 2.34 21.28
C LYS A 764 11.01 3.54 21.75
N ARG A 765 10.34 4.25 20.84
CA ARG A 765 9.52 5.42 21.17
C ARG A 765 8.36 5.05 22.09
N VAL A 766 7.66 3.95 21.79
CA VAL A 766 6.51 3.47 22.58
C VAL A 766 6.98 2.97 23.95
N GLU A 767 8.05 2.18 24.02
CA GLU A 767 8.60 1.72 25.30
C GLU A 767 9.08 2.87 26.19
N GLN A 768 9.73 3.89 25.61
CA GLN A 768 10.11 5.09 26.36
C GLN A 768 8.91 5.82 26.94
N LYS A 769 7.81 5.90 26.18
CA LYS A 769 6.55 6.47 26.66
C LYS A 769 5.99 5.66 27.83
N LEU A 770 5.94 4.34 27.71
CA LEU A 770 5.47 3.44 28.79
C LEU A 770 6.32 3.56 30.06
N LEU A 771 7.64 3.66 29.92
CA LEU A 771 8.54 3.90 31.05
C LEU A 771 8.28 5.26 31.72
N LEU A 772 8.12 6.33 30.93
CA LEU A 772 7.80 7.66 31.46
C LEU A 772 6.45 7.68 32.17
N ASP A 773 5.44 7.00 31.63
CA ASP A 773 4.11 6.93 32.23
C ASP A 773 4.10 6.05 33.49
N SER A 774 4.94 5.01 33.58
CA SER A 774 5.09 4.21 34.81
C SER A 774 5.74 4.97 35.98
N VAL A 775 6.47 6.04 35.68
CA VAL A 775 7.17 6.90 36.67
C VAL A 775 6.30 8.10 37.08
N ARG A 776 5.30 8.46 36.28
CA ARG A 776 4.32 9.51 36.58
C ARG A 776 3.23 8.99 37.51
#